data_AF-A0A8H9EQ91-F1
#
_entry.id   AF-A0A8H9EQ91-F1
#
_cell.length_a   1.000
_cell.length_b   1.000
_cell.length_c   1.000
_cell.angle_alpha   90.00
_cell.angle_beta   90.00
_cell.angle_gamma   90.00
#
_symmetry.space_group_name_H-M   'P 1'
#
loop_
_entity.id
_entity.type
_entity.pdbx_description
1 polymer ?
#
loop_
_entity_poly.entity_id
_entity_poly.type
_entity_poly.pdbx_seq_one_letter_code
_entity_poly.pdbx_strand_id
1 'polypeptide(L)'
;MKKQKQKSHLSRVLIVFIAACLVGCIVYVPVAFRFIHDGIIYSGNGDGFKQMMPFQRFLYEHFSHLRSLYDNGFGLGGDYFTDLAYYYTTSPMMYVNFIFVGLGQWLLHINPSDIAFWPGNQIFTAYLRCVITFLAAYGMFRQFKLERFYCYLGAILYATSTVVYYFNFTWSFFGDILIYLPLSIWGIERFFRSRRIGLFIIAIALTLFSNFYFSYYEAIILTVYLVYRMIWPHRDDQVGRWQKLYLLIPAVLCSLCIAALGFLTGVRSFLNNDRQTNDVFISPIIDFSQKYHIFTNGFYITVTFIALVALFSFKLYRHYHYKMVAIFTWILLIGSFSPYFDSAFNGFSFPQRRWVYILALTTSALIALWLKYLTELTIQSFLQSLIPIAVLAIATVFFSRGAMWWMLVSVIILMVVAYHIYQRRPLTGWMQGVMLLLFIVQQFILLLNYHHNNIAPYQSTMDDMKAPNYHSATLQQQIDTIKHDQSPLQRIDYMSTYAVNSSMIYDFNGVALYSSIFDGNIFDYYDRQMQINMEYDSNSTYRLLGDRENLYALWGVTDRIKDAPDRTMPYGMKKVQTIQDDNHAWIHSHQTIDYPSAHLTSRVYDAKDLKSPLDREQAMLQGVVIRHQQANETFQANPNLLSTATVTPRGASMNGKILTVHEKDGGVNIDLPQNVKARYNDYYVEMDIELLSPNQPHYLKLDDFYQRRTKLNYAYRRFITPITVRVPVRDTMQLKLKQGDYRFELKGIYGEDYSTLKRAASEVEPVQIEQDRRHIHAHFKTDKDQYLVLPIPYRQGLHAEVNGEPRPVLQGNGLMTVVPVEKGDRDVTVTYSLPYWHILSLLTVIGIMGAIVYRWWLRRTIKY
;
A
#
# COMPACT_ATOMS: atom_id res chain seq x y z
N MET A 1 20.26 50.26 1.22
CA MET A 1 20.89 49.01 0.69
C MET A 1 20.33 47.68 1.21
N LYS A 2 20.16 47.44 2.53
CA LYS A 2 19.60 46.17 3.07
C LYS A 2 18.18 45.85 2.54
N LYS A 3 17.25 46.82 2.57
CA LYS A 3 15.88 46.68 2.01
C LYS A 3 15.87 46.38 0.50
N GLN A 4 16.81 46.93 -0.26
CA GLN A 4 16.91 46.73 -1.72
C GLN A 4 17.48 45.35 -2.08
N LYS A 5 18.46 44.84 -1.32
CA LYS A 5 18.93 43.45 -1.41
C LYS A 5 17.86 42.44 -0.99
N GLN A 6 17.04 42.78 0.01
CA GLN A 6 15.93 41.93 0.47
C GLN A 6 14.79 41.87 -0.56
N LYS A 7 14.40 43.01 -1.17
CA LYS A 7 13.45 43.05 -2.29
C LYS A 7 13.95 42.25 -3.51
N SER A 8 15.23 42.33 -3.85
CA SER A 8 15.82 41.57 -4.97
C SER A 8 15.94 40.06 -4.71
N HIS A 9 16.08 39.66 -3.45
CA HIS A 9 16.05 38.25 -3.07
C HIS A 9 14.62 37.69 -3.11
N LEU A 10 13.65 38.42 -2.59
CA LEU A 10 12.24 38.02 -2.60
C LEU A 10 11.71 37.87 -4.03
N SER A 11 12.01 38.82 -4.92
CA SER A 11 11.63 38.73 -6.33
C SER A 11 12.24 37.52 -7.02
N ARG A 12 13.48 37.14 -6.69
CA ARG A 12 14.12 35.94 -7.25
C ARG A 12 13.50 34.63 -6.78
N VAL A 13 13.16 34.53 -5.49
CA VAL A 13 12.46 33.35 -4.96
C VAL A 13 11.09 33.21 -5.61
N LEU A 14 10.38 34.31 -5.78
CA LEU A 14 9.09 34.35 -6.47
C LEU A 14 9.19 33.88 -7.92
N ILE A 15 10.21 34.32 -8.68
CA ILE A 15 10.43 33.87 -10.07
C ILE A 15 10.65 32.35 -10.14
N VAL A 16 11.47 31.79 -9.23
CA VAL A 16 11.71 30.33 -9.19
C VAL A 16 10.41 29.59 -8.85
N PHE A 17 9.61 30.12 -7.94
CA PHE A 17 8.32 29.54 -7.58
C PHE A 17 7.32 29.58 -8.74
N ILE A 18 7.21 30.71 -9.45
CA ILE A 18 6.36 30.83 -10.65
C ILE A 18 6.81 29.82 -11.72
N ALA A 19 8.12 29.70 -11.95
CA ALA A 19 8.65 28.69 -12.88
C ALA A 19 8.27 27.26 -12.44
N ALA A 20 8.34 26.95 -11.15
CA ALA A 20 7.91 25.67 -10.61
C ALA A 20 6.42 25.40 -10.88
N CYS A 21 5.55 26.39 -10.66
CA CYS A 21 4.12 26.30 -10.96
C CYS A 21 3.86 26.06 -12.45
N LEU A 22 4.57 26.76 -13.34
CA LEU A 22 4.47 26.56 -14.80
C LEU A 22 4.92 25.15 -15.20
N VAL A 23 5.97 24.60 -14.58
CA VAL A 23 6.41 23.21 -14.76
C VAL A 23 5.32 22.23 -14.33
N GLY A 24 4.69 22.46 -13.18
CA GLY A 24 3.53 21.68 -12.76
C GLY A 24 2.40 21.73 -13.80
N CYS A 25 2.16 22.90 -14.42
CA CYS A 25 1.14 23.05 -15.45
C CYS A 25 1.46 22.26 -16.71
N ILE A 26 2.73 22.21 -17.14
CA ILE A 26 3.17 21.42 -18.31
C ILE A 26 2.79 19.93 -18.13
N VAL A 27 2.94 19.41 -16.91
CA VAL A 27 2.65 17.99 -16.61
C VAL A 27 1.14 17.76 -16.42
N TYR A 28 0.47 18.59 -15.62
CA TYR A 28 -0.86 18.27 -15.10
C TYR A 28 -2.02 19.01 -15.76
N VAL A 29 -1.80 20.06 -16.57
CA VAL A 29 -2.90 20.66 -17.36
C VAL A 29 -3.50 19.65 -18.35
N PRO A 30 -2.71 18.85 -19.11
CA PRO A 30 -3.27 17.81 -19.96
C PRO A 30 -4.02 16.72 -19.18
N VAL A 31 -3.57 16.44 -17.96
CA VAL A 31 -4.21 15.46 -17.06
C VAL A 31 -5.55 16.01 -16.57
N ALA A 32 -5.57 17.24 -16.06
CA ALA A 32 -6.78 17.92 -15.62
C ALA A 32 -7.79 18.12 -16.77
N PHE A 33 -7.30 18.42 -17.97
CA PHE A 33 -8.15 18.51 -19.16
C PHE A 33 -8.86 17.18 -19.43
N ARG A 34 -8.14 16.05 -19.48
CA ARG A 34 -8.75 14.72 -19.65
C ARG A 34 -9.71 14.36 -18.51
N PHE A 35 -9.41 14.77 -17.28
CA PHE A 35 -10.31 14.56 -16.15
C PHE A 35 -11.62 15.35 -16.27
N ILE A 36 -11.54 16.63 -16.64
CA ILE A 36 -12.71 17.52 -16.75
C ILE A 36 -13.53 17.23 -18.01
N HIS A 37 -12.86 17.00 -19.15
CA HIS A 37 -13.51 16.83 -20.45
C HIS A 37 -13.95 15.38 -20.70
N ASP A 38 -13.08 14.41 -20.43
CA ASP A 38 -13.31 12.99 -20.77
C ASP A 38 -13.71 12.14 -19.55
N GLY A 39 -13.74 12.74 -18.34
CA GLY A 39 -13.98 12.00 -17.10
C GLY A 39 -12.86 11.03 -16.72
N ILE A 40 -11.69 11.11 -17.35
CA ILE A 40 -10.59 10.15 -17.13
C ILE A 40 -9.90 10.42 -15.80
N ILE A 41 -9.86 9.40 -14.94
CA ILE A 41 -9.22 9.47 -13.63
C ILE A 41 -7.71 9.25 -13.76
N TYR A 42 -6.95 10.13 -13.10
CA TYR A 42 -5.50 10.01 -12.97
C TYR A 42 -5.10 9.09 -11.81
N SER A 43 -5.50 7.83 -11.93
CA SER A 43 -5.14 6.77 -11.00
C SER A 43 -5.26 5.42 -11.69
N GLY A 44 -4.41 4.47 -11.32
CA GLY A 44 -4.48 3.10 -11.85
C GLY A 44 -5.75 2.38 -11.38
N ASN A 45 -6.40 1.64 -12.28
CA ASN A 45 -7.55 0.75 -12.03
C ASN A 45 -7.24 -0.44 -11.07
N GLY A 46 -5.99 -0.56 -10.63
CA GLY A 46 -5.54 -1.45 -9.56
C GLY A 46 -5.57 -0.79 -8.18
N ASP A 47 -4.42 -0.77 -7.49
CA ASP A 47 -4.31 -0.27 -6.11
C ASP A 47 -4.85 1.15 -5.90
N GLY A 48 -4.86 1.98 -6.95
CA GLY A 48 -5.43 3.32 -6.95
C GLY A 48 -6.88 3.36 -6.46
N PHE A 49 -7.74 2.56 -7.08
CA PHE A 49 -9.16 2.41 -6.72
C PHE A 49 -9.34 1.53 -5.49
N LYS A 50 -8.55 0.47 -5.37
CA LYS A 50 -8.78 -0.52 -4.32
C LYS A 50 -8.26 -0.09 -2.95
N GLN A 51 -7.28 0.81 -2.88
CA GLN A 51 -6.56 1.16 -1.66
C GLN A 51 -6.30 2.66 -1.53
N MET A 52 -5.69 3.28 -2.55
CA MET A 52 -5.15 4.63 -2.41
C MET A 52 -6.22 5.69 -2.13
N MET A 53 -7.30 5.74 -2.92
CA MET A 53 -8.39 6.69 -2.71
C MET A 53 -9.21 6.35 -1.46
N PRO A 54 -9.63 5.08 -1.22
CA PRO A 54 -10.33 4.71 0.01
C PRO A 54 -9.56 5.07 1.28
N PHE A 55 -8.25 4.82 1.34
CA PHE A 55 -7.43 5.17 2.51
C PHE A 55 -7.37 6.68 2.74
N GLN A 56 -7.25 7.48 1.68
CA GLN A 56 -7.22 8.93 1.81
C GLN A 56 -8.55 9.48 2.35
N ARG A 57 -9.68 9.00 1.81
CA ARG A 57 -11.03 9.28 2.31
C ARG A 57 -11.17 8.94 3.78
N PHE A 58 -10.88 7.67 4.10
CA PHE A 58 -10.99 7.12 5.45
C PHE A 58 -10.16 7.93 6.45
N LEU A 59 -8.89 8.19 6.15
CA LEU A 59 -8.00 8.94 7.03
C LEU A 59 -8.43 10.40 7.22
N TYR A 60 -8.85 11.08 6.15
CA TYR A 60 -9.31 12.46 6.26
C TYR A 60 -10.55 12.57 7.14
N GLU A 61 -11.54 11.69 6.93
CA GLU A 61 -12.76 11.66 7.72
C GLU A 61 -12.45 11.43 9.21
N HIS A 62 -11.60 10.46 9.52
CA HIS A 62 -11.27 10.15 10.92
C HIS A 62 -10.45 11.26 11.59
N PHE A 63 -9.44 11.80 10.91
CA PHE A 63 -8.58 12.85 11.48
C PHE A 63 -9.30 14.19 11.61
N SER A 64 -10.11 14.59 10.62
CA SER A 64 -10.86 15.86 10.67
C SER A 64 -11.96 15.86 11.74
N HIS A 65 -12.52 14.68 12.06
CA HIS A 65 -13.52 14.53 13.13
C HIS A 65 -12.92 14.16 14.50
N LEU A 66 -11.59 14.03 14.61
CA LEU A 66 -10.86 13.65 15.82
C LEU A 66 -11.29 12.30 16.42
N ARG A 67 -11.63 11.35 15.54
CA ARG A 67 -11.98 9.97 15.91
C ARG A 67 -10.79 9.24 16.54
N SER A 68 -11.07 8.16 17.25
CA SER A 68 -10.09 7.19 17.75
C SER A 68 -9.17 6.74 16.62
N LEU A 69 -7.92 6.40 16.96
CA LEU A 69 -6.96 5.81 16.02
C LEU A 69 -7.18 4.30 15.80
N TYR A 70 -8.20 3.76 16.46
CA TYR A 70 -8.75 2.43 16.26
C TYR A 70 -10.20 2.57 15.80
N ASP A 71 -10.59 1.87 14.74
CA ASP A 71 -11.95 1.94 14.19
C ASP A 71 -12.43 0.57 13.71
N ASN A 72 -13.73 0.29 13.88
CA ASN A 72 -14.37 -0.98 13.54
C ASN A 72 -14.62 -1.16 12.04
N GLY A 73 -14.68 -0.06 11.28
CA GLY A 73 -14.80 -0.04 9.82
C GLY A 73 -13.49 -0.35 9.09
N PHE A 74 -12.37 -0.44 9.81
CA PHE A 74 -11.08 -0.87 9.25
C PHE A 74 -11.00 -2.41 9.12
N GLY A 75 -11.76 -2.95 8.17
CA GLY A 75 -11.91 -4.40 7.98
C GLY A 75 -12.67 -5.02 9.15
N LEU A 76 -12.06 -5.98 9.89
CA LEU A 76 -12.63 -6.48 11.16
C LEU A 76 -12.50 -5.47 12.31
N GLY A 77 -11.76 -4.39 12.12
CA GLY A 77 -11.46 -3.39 13.13
C GLY A 77 -9.97 -3.38 13.46
N GLY A 78 -9.43 -2.22 13.84
CA GLY A 78 -8.02 -2.15 14.17
C GLY A 78 -7.44 -0.75 14.24
N ASP A 79 -6.16 -0.72 14.62
CA ASP A 79 -5.32 0.47 14.65
C ASP A 79 -4.86 0.84 13.24
N TYR A 80 -5.73 1.61 12.57
CA TYR A 80 -5.48 2.06 11.20
C TYR A 80 -4.33 3.07 11.14
N PHE A 81 -3.97 3.74 12.24
CA PHE A 81 -2.86 4.67 12.27
C PHE A 81 -1.52 3.95 12.04
N THR A 82 -1.29 2.87 12.77
CA THR A 82 -0.09 2.04 12.60
C THR A 82 -0.13 1.27 11.29
N ASP A 83 -1.26 0.65 10.97
CA ASP A 83 -1.37 -0.27 9.83
C ASP A 83 -1.33 0.46 8.47
N LEU A 84 -1.68 1.75 8.42
CA LEU A 84 -1.55 2.60 7.23
C LEU A 84 -0.29 3.51 7.23
N ALA A 85 0.66 3.31 8.14
CA ALA A 85 1.93 4.07 8.20
C ALA A 85 2.85 3.79 7.00
N TYR A 86 2.73 2.63 6.36
CA TYR A 86 3.39 2.36 5.08
C TYR A 86 2.83 3.20 3.92
N TYR A 87 1.66 3.81 4.07
CA TYR A 87 1.02 4.61 3.03
C TYR A 87 1.03 6.10 3.36
N TYR A 88 0.23 6.52 4.34
CA TYR A 88 -0.20 7.92 4.45
C TYR A 88 -0.26 8.46 5.88
N THR A 89 -0.54 7.64 6.90
CA THR A 89 -0.86 8.16 8.26
C THR A 89 0.27 8.97 8.85
N THR A 90 1.52 8.64 8.54
CA THR A 90 2.69 9.37 9.02
C THR A 90 3.30 10.29 7.96
N SER A 91 2.73 10.41 6.76
CA SER A 91 3.28 11.28 5.69
C SER A 91 3.03 12.77 5.98
N PRO A 92 4.08 13.60 6.16
CA PRO A 92 3.92 15.05 6.30
C PRO A 92 3.23 15.69 5.09
N MET A 93 3.47 15.15 3.88
CA MET A 93 2.82 15.64 2.66
C MET A 93 1.33 15.34 2.64
N MET A 94 0.90 14.22 3.23
CA MET A 94 -0.52 13.93 3.37
C MET A 94 -1.21 14.91 4.33
N TYR A 95 -0.57 15.26 5.45
CA TYR A 95 -1.12 16.29 6.35
C TYR A 95 -1.24 17.65 5.67
N VAL A 96 -0.25 18.04 4.85
CA VAL A 96 -0.35 19.26 4.03
C VAL A 96 -1.54 19.18 3.07
N ASN A 97 -1.75 18.03 2.42
CA ASN A 97 -2.93 17.80 1.58
C ASN A 97 -4.23 17.94 2.38
N PHE A 98 -4.35 17.31 3.55
CA PHE A 98 -5.54 17.41 4.40
C PHE A 98 -5.84 18.84 4.87
N ILE A 99 -4.82 19.66 5.12
CA ILE A 99 -5.01 21.09 5.40
C ILE A 99 -5.65 21.79 4.18
N PHE A 100 -5.18 21.52 2.96
CA PHE A 100 -5.79 22.08 1.75
C PHE A 100 -7.22 21.58 1.53
N VAL A 101 -7.49 20.29 1.78
CA VAL A 101 -8.86 19.74 1.70
C VAL A 101 -9.77 20.41 2.73
N GLY A 102 -9.34 20.56 3.98
CA GLY A 102 -10.11 21.24 5.03
C GLY A 102 -10.36 22.72 4.73
N LEU A 103 -9.36 23.44 4.20
CA LEU A 103 -9.54 24.80 3.72
C LEU A 103 -10.50 24.87 2.53
N GLY A 104 -10.42 23.92 1.61
CA GLY A 104 -11.35 23.81 0.49
C GLY A 104 -12.77 23.52 0.96
N GLN A 105 -12.96 22.66 1.95
CA GLN A 105 -14.26 22.36 2.54
C GLN A 105 -14.86 23.62 3.17
N TRP A 106 -14.04 24.41 3.87
CA TRP A 106 -14.46 25.67 4.49
C TRP A 106 -14.73 26.80 3.48
N LEU A 107 -13.90 26.95 2.45
CA LEU A 107 -13.98 28.06 1.49
C LEU A 107 -14.89 27.79 0.28
N LEU A 108 -14.85 26.55 -0.22
CA LEU A 108 -15.43 26.15 -1.51
C LEU A 108 -16.57 25.13 -1.37
N HIS A 109 -16.93 24.73 -0.15
CA HIS A 109 -18.01 23.78 0.13
C HIS A 109 -17.87 22.43 -0.60
N ILE A 110 -16.63 21.97 -0.82
CA ILE A 110 -16.37 20.63 -1.36
C ILE A 110 -16.77 19.55 -0.34
N ASN A 111 -17.17 18.37 -0.84
CA ASN A 111 -17.54 17.23 0.00
C ASN A 111 -16.46 16.13 -0.04
N PRO A 112 -15.48 16.15 0.88
CA PRO A 112 -14.43 15.13 0.92
C PRO A 112 -14.90 13.76 1.41
N SER A 113 -16.10 13.67 2.00
CA SER A 113 -16.74 12.41 2.37
C SER A 113 -17.28 11.64 1.16
N ASP A 114 -17.41 12.27 -0.01
CA ASP A 114 -17.73 11.58 -1.26
C ASP A 114 -16.46 10.97 -1.86
N ILE A 115 -16.50 9.68 -2.22
CA ILE A 115 -15.37 9.01 -2.87
C ILE A 115 -15.01 9.67 -4.22
N ALA A 116 -15.98 10.26 -4.92
CA ALA A 116 -15.81 10.94 -6.21
C ALA A 116 -14.96 12.23 -6.12
N PHE A 117 -14.75 12.78 -4.92
CA PHE A 117 -13.87 13.93 -4.70
C PHE A 117 -12.37 13.59 -4.88
N TRP A 118 -11.97 12.39 -4.45
CA TRP A 118 -10.57 12.00 -4.30
C TRP A 118 -9.76 11.91 -5.59
N PRO A 119 -10.31 11.53 -6.76
CA PRO A 119 -9.62 11.63 -8.05
C PRO A 119 -9.11 13.04 -8.37
N GLY A 120 -9.96 14.06 -8.17
CA GLY A 120 -9.60 15.46 -8.39
C GLY A 120 -8.53 15.92 -7.41
N ASN A 121 -8.69 15.53 -6.14
CA ASN A 121 -7.68 15.82 -5.11
C ASN A 121 -6.31 15.17 -5.40
N GLN A 122 -6.30 13.97 -6.00
CA GLN A 122 -5.06 13.31 -6.39
C GLN A 122 -4.30 14.08 -7.47
N ILE A 123 -5.01 14.68 -8.45
CA ILE A 123 -4.40 15.56 -9.46
C ILE A 123 -3.82 16.83 -8.79
N PHE A 124 -4.58 17.45 -7.88
CA PHE A 124 -4.10 18.61 -7.12
C PHE A 124 -2.84 18.30 -6.31
N THR A 125 -2.84 17.18 -5.59
CA THR A 125 -1.70 16.73 -4.77
C THR A 125 -0.49 16.41 -5.64
N ALA A 126 -0.69 15.75 -6.78
CA ALA A 126 0.37 15.43 -7.73
C ALA A 126 1.00 16.69 -8.33
N TYR A 127 0.18 17.70 -8.68
CA TYR A 127 0.64 19.02 -9.10
C TYR A 127 1.51 19.69 -8.02
N LEU A 128 1.03 19.74 -6.78
CA LEU A 128 1.78 20.33 -5.66
C LEU A 128 3.11 19.61 -5.44
N ARG A 129 3.11 18.27 -5.47
CA ARG A 129 4.33 17.45 -5.35
C ARG A 129 5.33 17.74 -6.47
N CYS A 130 4.86 17.92 -7.71
CA CYS A 130 5.72 18.28 -8.83
C CYS A 130 6.36 19.66 -8.65
N VAL A 131 5.59 20.65 -8.20
CA VAL A 131 6.11 21.99 -7.85
C VAL A 131 7.20 21.89 -6.79
N ILE A 132 6.95 21.15 -5.69
CA ILE A 132 7.93 20.99 -4.61
C ILE A 132 9.17 20.21 -5.08
N THR A 133 8.98 19.17 -5.90
CA THR A 133 10.06 18.39 -6.51
C THR A 133 10.98 19.29 -7.33
N PHE A 134 10.41 20.16 -8.16
CA PHE A 134 11.16 21.15 -8.92
C PHE A 134 11.97 22.08 -8.00
N LEU A 135 11.36 22.61 -6.93
CA LEU A 135 12.03 23.52 -5.99
C LEU A 135 13.19 22.83 -5.27
N ALA A 136 12.99 21.59 -4.82
CA ALA A 136 14.03 20.79 -4.16
C ALA A 136 15.20 20.49 -5.12
N ALA A 137 14.90 20.04 -6.34
CA ALA A 137 15.91 19.78 -7.37
C ALA A 137 16.66 21.06 -7.76
N TYR A 138 15.97 22.18 -7.95
CA TYR A 138 16.60 23.47 -8.22
C TYR A 138 17.56 23.87 -7.08
N GLY A 139 17.11 23.76 -5.83
CA GLY A 139 17.93 24.03 -4.63
C GLY A 139 19.20 23.17 -4.56
N MET A 140 19.07 21.89 -4.90
CA MET A 140 20.19 20.95 -5.05
C MET A 140 21.16 21.39 -6.14
N PHE A 141 20.67 21.67 -7.36
CA PHE A 141 21.50 22.07 -8.50
C PHE A 141 22.27 23.37 -8.27
N ARG A 142 21.70 24.29 -7.49
CA ARG A 142 22.41 25.51 -7.07
C ARG A 142 23.66 25.20 -6.24
N GLN A 143 23.70 24.08 -5.51
CA GLN A 143 24.91 23.66 -4.80
C GLN A 143 26.00 23.18 -5.74
N PHE A 144 25.68 22.66 -6.93
CA PHE A 144 26.69 22.26 -7.92
C PHE A 144 27.37 23.45 -8.62
N LYS A 145 27.14 24.69 -8.14
CA LYS A 145 27.65 25.94 -8.74
C LYS A 145 27.31 26.05 -10.23
N LEU A 146 26.09 25.64 -10.57
CA LEU A 146 25.52 25.81 -11.90
C LEU A 146 24.98 27.23 -12.07
N GLU A 147 25.07 27.76 -13.29
CA GLU A 147 24.36 28.97 -13.67
C GLU A 147 22.85 28.72 -13.64
N ARG A 148 22.07 29.81 -13.57
CA ARG A 148 20.63 29.72 -13.36
C ARG A 148 19.95 28.87 -14.43
N PHE A 149 20.30 29.08 -15.69
CA PHE A 149 19.75 28.34 -16.82
C PHE A 149 19.90 26.82 -16.64
N TYR A 150 21.10 26.33 -16.33
CA TYR A 150 21.34 24.89 -16.13
C TYR A 150 20.64 24.35 -14.87
N CYS A 151 20.47 25.17 -13.83
CA CYS A 151 19.65 24.77 -12.66
C CYS A 151 18.19 24.59 -13.04
N TYR A 152 17.61 25.51 -13.83
CA TYR A 152 16.24 25.40 -14.35
C TYR A 152 16.10 24.15 -15.23
N LEU A 153 17.03 23.96 -16.17
CA LEU A 153 17.00 22.82 -17.08
C LEU A 153 17.02 21.49 -16.33
N GLY A 154 17.98 21.29 -15.40
CA GLY A 154 18.05 20.05 -14.63
C GLY A 154 16.80 19.82 -13.76
N ALA A 155 16.26 20.87 -13.16
CA ALA A 155 15.06 20.77 -12.33
C ALA A 155 13.79 20.48 -13.17
N ILE A 156 13.66 21.08 -14.35
CA ILE A 156 12.59 20.76 -15.32
C ILE A 156 12.67 19.28 -15.70
N LEU A 157 13.81 18.83 -16.21
CA LEU A 157 13.98 17.45 -16.70
C LEU A 157 13.64 16.41 -15.63
N TYR A 158 13.95 16.70 -14.36
CA TYR A 158 13.60 15.80 -13.27
C TYR A 158 12.12 15.86 -12.91
N ALA A 159 11.57 17.07 -12.70
CA ALA A 159 10.18 17.29 -12.29
C ALA A 159 9.15 16.92 -13.37
N THR A 160 9.55 16.90 -14.64
CA THR A 160 8.71 16.45 -15.78
C THR A 160 9.07 15.05 -16.27
N SER A 161 9.86 14.28 -15.51
CA SER A 161 10.24 12.93 -15.92
C SER A 161 9.04 11.98 -15.92
N THR A 162 9.11 10.92 -16.74
CA THR A 162 8.06 9.89 -16.75
C THR A 162 7.87 9.22 -15.39
N VAL A 163 8.89 9.22 -14.52
CA VAL A 163 8.81 8.67 -13.16
C VAL A 163 7.91 9.51 -12.26
N VAL A 164 7.98 10.84 -12.34
CA VAL A 164 7.06 11.74 -11.60
C VAL A 164 5.62 11.45 -12.00
N TYR A 165 5.38 11.29 -13.29
CA TYR A 165 4.07 10.94 -13.83
C TYR A 165 3.61 9.53 -13.42
N TYR A 166 4.51 8.54 -13.47
CA TYR A 166 4.22 7.15 -13.15
C TYR A 166 3.91 6.93 -11.66
N PHE A 167 4.73 7.47 -10.76
CA PHE A 167 4.57 7.29 -9.32
C PHE A 167 3.28 7.93 -8.81
N ASN A 168 2.99 9.17 -9.21
CA ASN A 168 1.76 9.84 -8.78
C ASN A 168 0.48 9.20 -9.35
N PHE A 169 0.58 8.49 -10.49
CA PHE A 169 -0.52 7.72 -11.08
C PHE A 169 -0.75 6.37 -10.38
N THR A 170 0.32 5.60 -10.14
CA THR A 170 0.20 4.20 -9.71
C THR A 170 0.06 4.06 -8.19
N TRP A 171 0.91 4.79 -7.44
CA TRP A 171 0.97 4.74 -5.99
C TRP A 171 1.18 6.16 -5.48
N SER A 172 0.10 6.90 -5.20
CA SER A 172 0.19 8.36 -5.03
C SER A 172 1.24 8.80 -3.99
N PHE A 173 1.44 8.04 -2.90
CA PHE A 173 2.45 8.32 -1.86
C PHE A 173 3.91 8.19 -2.32
N PHE A 174 4.21 7.43 -3.39
CA PHE A 174 5.56 7.41 -3.99
C PHE A 174 5.97 8.76 -4.55
N GLY A 175 5.02 9.67 -4.77
CA GLY A 175 5.32 11.06 -5.13
C GLY A 175 6.24 11.77 -4.12
N ASP A 176 6.22 11.36 -2.85
CA ASP A 176 6.98 12.00 -1.77
C ASP A 176 8.50 11.78 -1.92
N ILE A 177 8.93 10.59 -2.36
CA ILE A 177 10.37 10.26 -2.48
C ILE A 177 11.09 11.10 -3.54
N LEU A 178 10.35 11.60 -4.54
CA LEU A 178 10.87 12.50 -5.58
C LEU A 178 11.27 13.86 -5.00
N ILE A 179 10.65 14.27 -3.89
CA ILE A 179 11.00 15.49 -3.16
C ILE A 179 12.19 15.23 -2.24
N TYR A 180 12.14 14.11 -1.50
CA TYR A 180 13.09 13.83 -0.43
C TYR A 180 14.53 13.63 -0.93
N LEU A 181 14.74 12.96 -2.07
CA LEU A 181 16.10 12.69 -2.56
C LEU A 181 16.88 13.96 -2.91
N PRO A 182 16.38 14.86 -3.79
CA PRO A 182 17.09 16.10 -4.06
C PRO A 182 17.21 16.99 -2.82
N LEU A 183 16.24 16.96 -1.91
CA LEU A 183 16.29 17.70 -0.64
C LEU A 183 17.42 17.19 0.28
N SER A 184 17.60 15.88 0.37
CA SER A 184 18.66 15.21 1.12
C SER A 184 20.03 15.53 0.55
N ILE A 185 20.22 15.39 -0.77
CA ILE A 185 21.48 15.75 -1.44
C ILE A 185 21.78 17.25 -1.31
N TRP A 186 20.75 18.11 -1.40
CA TRP A 186 20.90 19.54 -1.12
C TRP A 186 21.39 19.78 0.30
N GLY A 187 20.82 19.09 1.29
CA GLY A 187 21.27 19.10 2.68
C GLY A 187 22.75 18.71 2.84
N ILE A 188 23.16 17.58 2.23
CA ILE A 188 24.54 17.07 2.27
C ILE A 188 25.52 18.08 1.66
N GLU A 189 25.25 18.57 0.44
CA GLU A 189 26.15 19.52 -0.23
C GLU A 189 26.28 20.84 0.55
N ARG A 190 25.16 21.30 1.12
CA ARG A 190 25.15 22.50 1.95
C ARG A 190 25.97 22.30 3.23
N PHE A 191 25.93 21.11 3.81
CA PHE A 191 26.79 20.74 4.93
C PHE A 191 28.26 20.72 4.54
N PHE A 192 28.64 20.01 3.48
CA PHE A 192 30.05 19.89 3.07
C PHE A 192 30.70 21.23 2.72
N ARG A 193 29.96 22.12 2.06
CA ARG A 193 30.49 23.42 1.59
C ARG A 193 30.44 24.54 2.62
N SER A 194 29.52 24.48 3.59
CA SER A 194 29.26 25.61 4.48
C SER A 194 28.98 25.25 5.94
N ARG A 195 29.19 23.97 6.32
CA ARG A 195 28.88 23.40 7.65
C ARG A 195 27.44 23.62 8.12
N ARG A 196 26.51 23.90 7.20
CA ARG A 196 25.09 24.14 7.51
C ARG A 196 24.28 22.86 7.38
N ILE A 197 24.30 22.04 8.43
CA ILE A 197 23.70 20.69 8.43
C ILE A 197 22.17 20.65 8.60
N GLY A 198 21.53 21.74 9.06
CA GLY A 198 20.12 21.70 9.45
C GLY A 198 19.14 21.23 8.36
N LEU A 199 19.42 21.53 7.08
CA LEU A 199 18.57 21.04 5.98
C LEU A 199 18.68 19.52 5.81
N PHE A 200 19.87 18.94 6.01
CA PHE A 200 20.05 17.50 5.98
C PHE A 200 19.25 16.84 7.09
N ILE A 201 19.31 17.36 8.32
CA ILE A 201 18.53 16.82 9.44
C ILE A 201 17.02 16.84 9.13
N ILE A 202 16.51 17.96 8.61
CA ILE A 202 15.10 18.07 8.22
C ILE A 202 14.75 17.09 7.11
N ALA A 203 15.57 16.98 6.06
CA ALA A 203 15.30 16.08 4.94
C ALA A 203 15.23 14.62 5.38
N ILE A 204 16.21 14.16 6.16
CA ILE A 204 16.23 12.78 6.68
C ILE A 204 15.09 12.54 7.65
N ALA A 205 14.76 13.50 8.51
CA ALA A 205 13.61 13.39 9.41
C ALA A 205 12.29 13.26 8.64
N LEU A 206 12.10 14.04 7.57
CA LEU A 206 10.92 13.95 6.71
C LEU A 206 10.82 12.57 6.03
N THR A 207 11.91 12.05 5.47
CA THR A 207 11.93 10.72 4.87
C THR A 207 11.57 9.63 5.88
N LEU A 208 12.23 9.63 7.04
CA LEU A 208 12.02 8.65 8.13
C LEU A 208 10.60 8.70 8.68
N PHE A 209 10.08 9.90 8.91
CA PHE A 209 8.73 10.08 9.44
C PHE A 209 7.68 9.65 8.42
N SER A 210 7.90 9.95 7.14
CA SER A 210 6.96 9.66 6.07
C SER A 210 6.82 8.17 5.76
N ASN A 211 7.93 7.43 5.67
CA ASN A 211 7.87 6.02 5.27
C ASN A 211 9.19 5.27 5.55
N PHE A 212 9.13 4.18 6.32
CA PHE A 212 10.31 3.34 6.59
C PHE A 212 10.87 2.67 5.33
N TYR A 213 10.01 2.33 4.37
CA TYR A 213 10.41 1.73 3.10
C TYR A 213 11.19 2.73 2.26
N PHE A 214 10.72 3.97 2.11
CA PHE A 214 11.49 5.02 1.40
C PHE A 214 12.83 5.32 2.06
N SER A 215 12.86 5.25 3.39
CA SER A 215 14.09 5.44 4.18
C SER A 215 15.16 4.41 3.85
N TYR A 216 14.77 3.16 3.55
CA TYR A 216 15.70 2.13 3.08
C TYR A 216 16.36 2.51 1.74
N TYR A 217 15.59 2.96 0.74
CA TYR A 217 16.13 3.41 -0.54
C TYR A 217 17.12 4.57 -0.36
N GLU A 218 16.67 5.61 0.35
CA GLU A 218 17.44 6.83 0.59
C GLU A 218 18.74 6.53 1.34
N ALA A 219 18.71 5.63 2.34
CA ALA A 219 19.91 5.22 3.05
C ALA A 219 20.96 4.62 2.11
N ILE A 220 20.57 3.74 1.17
CA ILE A 220 21.49 3.15 0.18
C ILE A 220 22.09 4.26 -0.69
N ILE A 221 21.26 5.11 -1.27
CA ILE A 221 21.69 6.11 -2.26
C ILE A 221 22.59 7.17 -1.61
N LEU A 222 22.21 7.67 -0.44
CA LEU A 222 22.97 8.69 0.28
C LEU A 222 24.29 8.11 0.81
N THR A 223 24.33 6.81 1.13
CA THR A 223 25.59 6.12 1.47
C THR A 223 26.51 6.04 0.26
N VAL A 224 26.00 5.61 -0.91
CA VAL A 224 26.78 5.60 -2.16
C VAL A 224 27.29 7.02 -2.50
N TYR A 225 26.43 8.02 -2.33
CA TYR A 225 26.78 9.43 -2.51
C TYR A 225 27.90 9.86 -1.56
N LEU A 226 27.78 9.55 -0.27
CA LEU A 226 28.79 9.85 0.75
C LEU A 226 30.13 9.17 0.43
N VAL A 227 30.11 7.88 0.08
CA VAL A 227 31.30 7.11 -0.30
C VAL A 227 32.02 7.79 -1.45
N TYR A 228 31.32 8.18 -2.51
CA TYR A 228 31.91 8.93 -3.62
C TYR A 228 32.57 10.24 -3.13
N ARG A 229 31.84 11.03 -2.32
CA ARG A 229 32.30 12.32 -1.77
C ARG A 229 33.46 12.17 -0.78
N MET A 230 33.69 10.97 -0.25
CA MET A 230 34.85 10.62 0.57
C MET A 230 36.03 10.18 -0.29
N ILE A 231 35.83 9.29 -1.27
CA ILE A 231 36.91 8.84 -2.18
C ILE A 231 37.49 10.04 -2.93
N TRP A 232 36.63 10.87 -3.51
CA TRP A 232 37.02 12.11 -4.19
C TRP A 232 36.42 13.32 -3.48
N PRO A 233 37.13 13.97 -2.53
CA PRO A 233 36.68 15.22 -1.94
C PRO A 233 36.62 16.35 -2.98
N HIS A 234 35.63 17.23 -2.89
CA HIS A 234 35.58 18.42 -3.73
C HIS A 234 36.46 19.53 -3.14
N ARG A 235 37.16 20.29 -3.98
CA ARG A 235 38.07 21.37 -3.54
C ARG A 235 37.41 22.47 -2.70
N ASP A 236 36.11 22.66 -2.87
CA ASP A 236 35.32 23.68 -2.16
C ASP A 236 34.74 23.17 -0.82
N ASP A 237 35.06 21.94 -0.42
CA ASP A 237 34.54 21.36 0.82
C ASP A 237 35.26 21.96 2.02
N GLN A 238 34.49 22.48 2.99
CA GLN A 238 34.98 22.97 4.28
C GLN A 238 35.02 21.85 5.34
N VAL A 239 34.47 20.69 5.01
CA VAL A 239 34.40 19.51 5.87
C VAL A 239 35.38 18.47 5.32
N GLY A 240 36.36 18.09 6.13
CA GLY A 240 37.38 17.11 5.75
C GLY A 240 36.79 15.72 5.49
N ARG A 241 37.52 14.86 4.77
CA ARG A 241 37.08 13.52 4.33
C ARG A 241 36.38 12.72 5.42
N TRP A 242 37.03 12.51 6.56
CA TRP A 242 36.48 11.71 7.66
C TRP A 242 35.45 12.48 8.49
N GLN A 243 35.55 13.81 8.53
CA GLN A 243 34.55 14.66 9.18
C GLN A 243 33.18 14.51 8.53
N LYS A 244 33.13 14.26 7.20
CA LYS A 244 31.88 13.98 6.50
C LYS A 244 31.15 12.77 7.08
N LEU A 245 31.88 11.73 7.50
CA LEU A 245 31.27 10.54 8.09
C LEU A 245 30.81 10.80 9.53
N TYR A 246 31.75 11.13 10.43
CA TYR A 246 31.42 11.17 11.86
C TYR A 246 30.52 12.36 12.25
N LEU A 247 30.52 13.47 11.50
CA LEU A 247 29.59 14.59 11.76
C LEU A 247 28.18 14.35 11.18
N LEU A 248 27.99 13.39 10.28
CA LEU A 248 26.65 13.00 9.85
C LEU A 248 25.98 12.07 10.87
N ILE A 249 26.75 11.31 11.67
CA ILE A 249 26.19 10.38 12.67
C ILE A 249 25.26 11.09 13.67
N PRO A 250 25.67 12.17 14.39
CA PRO A 250 24.75 12.88 15.28
C PRO A 250 23.56 13.49 14.55
N ALA A 251 23.73 13.92 13.29
CA ALA A 251 22.64 14.46 12.49
C ALA A 251 21.59 13.39 12.15
N VAL A 252 22.02 12.19 11.76
CA VAL A 252 21.12 11.05 11.52
C VAL A 252 20.43 10.63 12.80
N LEU A 253 21.14 10.56 13.93
CA LEU A 253 20.54 10.25 15.24
C LEU A 253 19.49 11.29 15.65
N CYS A 254 19.78 12.59 15.48
CA CYS A 254 18.77 13.63 15.72
C CYS A 254 17.58 13.48 14.78
N SER A 255 17.82 13.17 13.50
CA SER A 255 16.76 12.97 12.50
C SER A 255 15.86 11.79 12.85
N LEU A 256 16.45 10.68 13.30
CA LEU A 256 15.74 9.49 13.78
C LEU A 256 14.93 9.81 15.03
N CYS A 257 15.47 10.57 15.98
CA CYS A 257 14.73 11.00 17.17
C CYS A 257 13.55 11.90 16.78
N ILE A 258 13.75 12.90 15.91
CA ILE A 258 12.67 13.75 15.37
C ILE A 258 11.59 12.87 14.73
N ALA A 259 12.01 11.90 13.92
CA ALA A 259 11.12 11.03 13.17
C ALA A 259 10.57 9.83 13.96
N ALA A 260 10.92 9.68 15.25
CA ALA A 260 10.73 8.44 16.00
C ALA A 260 9.28 7.96 15.97
N LEU A 261 8.32 8.87 16.15
CA LEU A 261 6.90 8.58 16.08
C LEU A 261 6.50 7.96 14.74
N GLY A 262 6.85 8.58 13.60
CA GLY A 262 6.48 8.05 12.28
C GLY A 262 7.26 6.77 11.91
N PHE A 263 8.58 6.80 12.11
CA PHE A 263 9.47 5.71 11.72
C PHE A 263 9.21 4.42 12.51
N LEU A 264 9.14 4.51 13.85
CA LEU A 264 8.96 3.32 14.69
C LEU A 264 7.55 2.75 14.58
N THR A 265 6.54 3.60 14.33
CA THR A 265 5.19 3.14 14.00
C THR A 265 5.19 2.30 12.72
N GLY A 266 5.78 2.81 11.64
CA GLY A 266 5.87 2.08 10.37
C GLY A 266 6.68 0.77 10.47
N VAL A 267 7.84 0.80 11.13
CA VAL A 267 8.66 -0.41 11.34
C VAL A 267 7.92 -1.45 12.17
N ARG A 268 7.23 -1.03 13.23
CA ARG A 268 6.44 -1.95 14.05
C ARG A 268 5.31 -2.60 13.25
N SER A 269 4.60 -1.81 12.43
CA SER A 269 3.56 -2.33 11.55
C SER A 269 4.09 -3.42 10.62
N PHE A 270 5.27 -3.19 10.02
CA PHE A 270 5.94 -4.19 9.19
C PHE A 270 6.38 -5.45 9.95
N LEU A 271 6.96 -5.30 11.15
CA LEU A 271 7.42 -6.44 11.96
C LEU A 271 6.26 -7.28 12.51
N ASN A 272 5.13 -6.65 12.79
CA ASN A 272 3.93 -7.31 13.30
C ASN A 272 3.08 -7.98 12.20
N ASN A 273 3.47 -7.85 10.93
CA ASN A 273 2.71 -8.36 9.79
C ASN A 273 3.17 -9.79 9.39
N ASP A 274 2.20 -10.70 9.17
CA ASP A 274 2.47 -12.11 8.81
C ASP A 274 2.46 -12.35 7.28
N ARG A 275 3.23 -11.55 6.53
CA ARG A 275 3.39 -11.78 5.09
C ARG A 275 4.39 -12.89 4.83
N GLN A 276 3.90 -13.97 4.21
CA GLN A 276 4.76 -15.03 3.71
C GLN A 276 5.38 -14.63 2.37
N THR A 277 6.71 -14.67 2.26
CA THR A 277 7.39 -14.55 0.96
C THR A 277 7.49 -15.91 0.31
N ASN A 278 7.04 -16.00 -0.95
CA ASN A 278 7.23 -17.21 -1.75
C ASN A 278 8.63 -17.21 -2.38
N ASP A 279 9.26 -18.39 -2.44
CA ASP A 279 10.47 -18.60 -3.19
C ASP A 279 10.16 -18.53 -4.69
N VAL A 280 10.45 -17.38 -5.30
CA VAL A 280 10.29 -17.15 -6.73
C VAL A 280 11.65 -17.16 -7.38
N PHE A 281 11.79 -17.90 -8.48
CA PHE A 281 13.00 -17.85 -9.31
C PHE A 281 13.25 -16.44 -9.84
N ILE A 282 14.42 -15.88 -9.52
CA ILE A 282 14.88 -14.58 -10.02
C ILE A 282 15.92 -14.81 -11.12
N SER A 283 15.57 -14.42 -12.35
CA SER A 283 16.51 -14.45 -13.48
C SER A 283 17.68 -13.49 -13.23
N PRO A 284 18.95 -13.86 -13.52
CA PRO A 284 20.09 -12.95 -13.41
C PRO A 284 20.00 -11.73 -14.34
N ILE A 285 19.36 -11.89 -15.49
CA ILE A 285 19.17 -10.86 -16.51
C ILE A 285 17.68 -10.59 -16.76
N ILE A 286 17.35 -9.36 -17.14
CA ILE A 286 15.98 -8.98 -17.53
C ILE A 286 15.48 -9.77 -18.75
N ASP A 287 14.15 -9.84 -18.89
CA ASP A 287 13.47 -10.49 -20.02
C ASP A 287 13.44 -9.63 -21.32
N PHE A 288 14.09 -8.46 -21.32
CA PHE A 288 14.11 -7.49 -22.42
C PHE A 288 12.74 -7.09 -23.00
N SER A 289 11.65 -7.34 -22.27
CA SER A 289 10.31 -6.90 -22.67
C SER A 289 10.18 -5.37 -22.68
N GLN A 290 9.17 -4.86 -23.39
CA GLN A 290 8.95 -3.43 -23.60
C GLN A 290 9.03 -2.59 -22.31
N LYS A 291 8.59 -3.12 -21.16
CA LYS A 291 8.66 -2.43 -19.86
C LYS A 291 10.08 -1.98 -19.47
N TYR A 292 11.11 -2.63 -20.02
CA TYR A 292 12.53 -2.35 -19.79
C TYR A 292 13.22 -1.54 -20.89
N HIS A 293 12.50 -1.08 -21.92
CA HIS A 293 13.10 -0.29 -23.02
C HIS A 293 13.33 1.17 -22.62
N ILE A 294 14.30 1.39 -21.71
CA ILE A 294 14.53 2.66 -21.00
C ILE A 294 14.77 3.86 -21.93
N PHE A 295 15.33 3.68 -23.13
CA PHE A 295 15.66 4.79 -24.03
C PHE A 295 14.61 5.08 -25.12
N THR A 296 13.48 4.38 -25.11
CA THR A 296 12.45 4.50 -26.15
C THR A 296 11.06 4.71 -25.54
N ASN A 297 10.44 3.67 -24.99
CA ASN A 297 9.05 3.70 -24.51
C ASN A 297 8.79 2.86 -23.25
N GLY A 298 9.83 2.60 -22.45
CA GLY A 298 9.77 1.75 -21.26
C GLY A 298 8.72 2.17 -20.22
N PHE A 299 8.00 1.19 -19.69
CA PHE A 299 6.95 1.38 -18.68
C PHE A 299 7.48 1.98 -17.37
N TYR A 300 8.59 1.45 -16.83
CA TYR A 300 9.09 1.93 -15.53
C TYR A 300 9.73 3.32 -15.62
N ILE A 301 10.44 3.59 -16.70
CA ILE A 301 11.09 4.88 -16.98
C ILE A 301 11.40 4.99 -18.47
N THR A 302 11.23 6.18 -19.04
CA THR A 302 11.80 6.54 -20.35
C THR A 302 12.77 7.71 -20.18
N VAL A 303 14.02 7.50 -20.56
CA VAL A 303 15.12 8.47 -20.53
C VAL A 303 15.45 8.88 -21.98
N THR A 304 15.62 10.18 -22.23
CA THR A 304 16.06 10.64 -23.54
C THR A 304 17.45 10.11 -23.90
N PHE A 305 17.63 9.69 -25.15
CA PHE A 305 18.95 9.26 -25.65
C PHE A 305 20.01 10.37 -25.63
N ILE A 306 19.64 11.64 -25.39
CA ILE A 306 20.60 12.72 -25.09
C ILE A 306 21.44 12.36 -23.85
N ALA A 307 20.89 11.63 -22.88
CA ALA A 307 21.64 11.14 -21.74
C ALA A 307 22.78 10.18 -22.15
N LEU A 308 22.60 9.36 -23.20
CA LEU A 308 23.67 8.52 -23.75
C LEU A 308 24.76 9.38 -24.39
N VAL A 309 24.39 10.39 -25.17
CA VAL A 309 25.38 11.34 -25.76
C VAL A 309 26.21 12.00 -24.68
N ALA A 310 25.56 12.42 -23.60
CA ALA A 310 26.26 12.94 -22.44
C ALA A 310 27.19 11.86 -21.85
N LEU A 311 26.72 10.66 -21.53
CA LEU A 311 27.58 9.60 -20.98
C LEU A 311 28.84 9.31 -21.82
N PHE A 312 28.72 9.35 -23.15
CA PHE A 312 29.84 9.09 -24.06
C PHE A 312 30.67 10.35 -24.39
N SER A 313 30.34 11.51 -23.82
CA SER A 313 31.15 12.72 -23.89
C SER A 313 32.34 12.67 -22.91
N PHE A 314 33.24 11.68 -23.07
CA PHE A 314 34.31 11.33 -22.12
C PHE A 314 35.21 12.51 -21.72
N LYS A 315 35.43 13.48 -22.61
CA LYS A 315 36.21 14.69 -22.34
C LYS A 315 35.68 15.49 -21.14
N LEU A 316 34.39 15.41 -20.84
CA LEU A 316 33.76 16.14 -19.73
C LEU A 316 33.93 15.47 -18.37
N TYR A 317 34.41 14.22 -18.31
CA TYR A 317 34.67 13.48 -17.06
C TYR A 317 35.80 14.08 -16.20
N ARG A 318 36.52 15.08 -16.73
CA ARG A 318 37.43 15.90 -15.91
C ARG A 318 36.71 16.82 -14.93
N HIS A 319 35.44 17.16 -15.19
CA HIS A 319 34.64 17.97 -14.28
C HIS A 319 34.08 17.10 -13.17
N TYR A 320 34.33 17.51 -11.94
CA TYR A 320 33.99 16.71 -10.76
C TYR A 320 32.51 16.25 -10.73
N HIS A 321 31.57 17.20 -10.82
CA HIS A 321 30.14 16.86 -10.74
C HIS A 321 29.67 16.07 -11.96
N TYR A 322 30.25 16.32 -13.13
CA TYR A 322 29.96 15.57 -14.34
C TYR A 322 30.36 14.09 -14.17
N LYS A 323 31.60 13.86 -13.74
CA LYS A 323 32.15 12.53 -13.45
C LYS A 323 31.30 11.79 -12.42
N MET A 324 30.94 12.45 -11.32
CA MET A 324 30.12 11.88 -10.25
C MET A 324 28.79 11.36 -10.80
N VAL A 325 28.05 12.24 -11.47
CA VAL A 325 26.72 11.92 -11.98
C VAL A 325 26.78 10.89 -13.10
N ALA A 326 27.81 10.94 -13.96
CA ALA A 326 28.03 9.94 -15.01
C ALA A 326 28.32 8.55 -14.41
N ILE A 327 29.16 8.45 -13.38
CA ILE A 327 29.44 7.18 -12.69
C ILE A 327 28.18 6.60 -12.06
N PHE A 328 27.39 7.42 -11.35
CA PHE A 328 26.13 6.95 -10.78
C PHE A 328 25.14 6.49 -11.84
N THR A 329 25.05 7.23 -12.96
CA THR A 329 24.19 6.84 -14.08
C THR A 329 24.66 5.52 -14.70
N TRP A 330 25.97 5.29 -14.87
CA TRP A 330 26.50 4.01 -15.34
C TRP A 330 26.15 2.85 -14.41
N ILE A 331 26.36 3.01 -13.11
CA ILE A 331 26.02 1.99 -12.11
C ILE A 331 24.53 1.62 -12.20
N LEU A 332 23.66 2.62 -12.30
CA LEU A 332 22.21 2.43 -12.40
C LEU A 332 21.80 1.77 -13.72
N LEU A 333 22.39 2.16 -14.86
CA LEU A 333 22.12 1.54 -16.15
C LEU A 333 22.60 0.10 -16.21
N ILE A 334 23.78 -0.20 -15.67
CA ILE A 334 24.30 -1.58 -15.58
C ILE A 334 23.41 -2.41 -14.64
N GLY A 335 23.08 -1.87 -13.47
CA GLY A 335 22.16 -2.51 -12.52
C GLY A 335 20.78 -2.78 -13.12
N SER A 336 20.32 -1.92 -14.04
CA SER A 336 19.04 -2.08 -14.73
C SER A 336 18.91 -3.35 -15.58
N PHE A 337 20.02 -4.02 -15.91
CA PHE A 337 19.98 -5.31 -16.60
C PHE A 337 19.73 -6.49 -15.66
N SER A 338 19.80 -6.30 -14.34
CA SER A 338 19.68 -7.38 -13.36
C SER A 338 18.46 -7.25 -12.45
N PRO A 339 17.52 -8.23 -12.48
CA PRO A 339 16.46 -8.34 -11.49
C PRO A 339 16.95 -8.46 -10.03
N TYR A 340 18.19 -8.92 -9.79
CA TYR A 340 18.79 -8.90 -8.44
C TYR A 340 19.04 -7.47 -7.95
N PHE A 341 19.33 -6.53 -8.85
CA PHE A 341 19.45 -5.12 -8.49
C PHE A 341 18.08 -4.55 -8.09
N ASP A 342 17.02 -4.90 -8.83
CA ASP A 342 15.64 -4.56 -8.49
C ASP A 342 15.23 -5.16 -7.13
N SER A 343 15.64 -6.40 -6.83
CA SER A 343 15.41 -7.08 -5.55
C SER A 343 16.17 -6.44 -4.38
N ALA A 344 17.46 -6.10 -4.55
CA ALA A 344 18.26 -5.44 -3.52
C ALA A 344 17.65 -4.10 -3.10
N PHE A 345 17.14 -3.33 -4.07
CA PHE A 345 16.39 -2.10 -3.78
C PHE A 345 14.99 -2.36 -3.20
N ASN A 346 14.50 -3.60 -3.19
CA ASN A 346 13.24 -4.01 -2.57
C ASN A 346 13.47 -4.88 -1.31
N GLY A 347 14.53 -4.61 -0.55
CA GLY A 347 14.82 -5.33 0.71
C GLY A 347 15.14 -6.81 0.51
N PHE A 348 15.71 -7.17 -0.65
CA PHE A 348 15.97 -8.56 -1.07
C PHE A 348 14.70 -9.43 -1.20
N SER A 349 13.53 -8.79 -1.28
CA SER A 349 12.28 -9.45 -1.67
C SER A 349 12.22 -9.63 -3.20
N PHE A 350 11.05 -9.94 -3.74
CA PHE A 350 10.89 -10.13 -5.19
C PHE A 350 11.26 -8.86 -5.98
N PRO A 351 11.77 -8.98 -7.22
CA PRO A 351 12.27 -7.84 -8.00
C PRO A 351 11.22 -6.74 -8.23
N GLN A 352 11.50 -5.52 -7.76
CA GLN A 352 10.67 -4.33 -7.99
C GLN A 352 11.49 -3.11 -8.39
N ARG A 353 11.22 -2.56 -9.58
CA ARG A 353 11.98 -1.46 -10.18
C ARG A 353 11.53 -0.08 -9.68
N ARG A 354 11.54 0.13 -8.37
CA ARG A 354 11.10 1.36 -7.70
C ARG A 354 12.21 2.40 -7.51
N TRP A 355 13.47 2.04 -7.78
CA TRP A 355 14.64 2.91 -7.64
C TRP A 355 14.85 3.88 -8.82
N VAL A 356 14.04 3.79 -9.88
CA VAL A 356 14.22 4.54 -11.15
C VAL A 356 14.18 6.07 -11.01
N TYR A 357 13.61 6.59 -9.93
CA TYR A 357 13.66 8.03 -9.64
C TYR A 357 15.09 8.55 -9.45
N ILE A 358 16.01 7.69 -9.00
CA ILE A 358 17.44 8.02 -8.91
C ILE A 358 18.02 8.22 -10.30
N LEU A 359 17.70 7.30 -11.22
CA LEU A 359 18.15 7.36 -12.61
C LEU A 359 17.59 8.59 -13.31
N ALA A 360 16.33 8.95 -13.05
CA ALA A 360 15.73 10.19 -13.53
C ALA A 360 16.49 11.42 -13.02
N LEU A 361 16.88 11.46 -11.75
CA LEU A 361 17.64 12.57 -11.17
C LEU A 361 19.05 12.67 -11.76
N THR A 362 19.79 11.56 -11.85
CA THR A 362 21.16 11.56 -12.35
C THR A 362 21.21 11.88 -13.83
N THR A 363 20.30 11.37 -14.65
CA THR A 363 20.25 11.72 -16.08
C THR A 363 19.87 13.18 -16.31
N SER A 364 18.95 13.73 -15.52
CA SER A 364 18.61 15.17 -15.54
C SER A 364 19.81 16.05 -15.19
N ALA A 365 20.53 15.68 -14.13
CA ALA A 365 21.77 16.34 -13.71
C ALA A 365 22.86 16.25 -14.80
N LEU A 366 23.00 15.08 -15.43
CA LEU A 366 24.00 14.81 -16.46
C LEU A 366 23.78 15.69 -17.69
N ILE A 367 22.53 15.79 -18.17
CA ILE A 367 22.17 16.62 -19.33
C ILE A 367 22.41 18.10 -19.04
N ALA A 368 22.04 18.58 -17.85
CA ALA A 368 22.28 19.97 -17.45
C ALA A 368 23.78 20.31 -17.39
N LEU A 369 24.60 19.42 -16.83
CA LEU A 369 26.06 19.58 -16.79
C LEU A 369 26.69 19.42 -18.17
N TRP A 370 26.18 18.53 -19.02
CA TRP A 370 26.65 18.36 -20.39
C TRP A 370 26.47 19.63 -21.21
N LEU A 371 25.30 20.25 -21.13
CA LEU A 371 25.04 21.51 -21.82
C LEU A 371 25.87 22.67 -21.25
N LYS A 372 26.21 22.65 -19.96
CA LYS A 372 27.11 23.65 -19.35
C LYS A 372 28.50 23.63 -19.97
N TYR A 373 29.04 22.44 -20.23
CA TYR A 373 30.42 22.29 -20.70
C TYR A 373 30.53 22.06 -22.22
N LEU A 374 29.47 22.37 -22.98
CA LEU A 374 29.43 22.05 -24.42
C LEU A 374 30.61 22.65 -25.20
N THR A 375 31.07 23.85 -24.85
CA THR A 375 32.14 24.56 -25.57
C THR A 375 33.50 23.88 -25.44
N GLU A 376 33.66 22.99 -24.46
CA GLU A 376 34.89 22.22 -24.29
C GLU A 376 34.98 21.02 -25.25
N LEU A 377 33.85 20.56 -25.79
CA LEU A 377 33.82 19.48 -26.76
C LEU A 377 34.36 19.96 -28.11
N THR A 378 35.03 19.07 -28.83
CA THR A 378 35.32 19.24 -30.26
C THR A 378 34.22 18.54 -31.06
N ILE A 379 33.99 18.96 -32.31
CA ILE A 379 33.02 18.29 -33.17
C ILE A 379 33.33 16.79 -33.34
N GLN A 380 34.60 16.42 -33.41
CA GLN A 380 35.04 15.02 -33.44
C GLN A 380 34.64 14.25 -32.18
N SER A 381 34.89 14.80 -30.98
CA SER A 381 34.49 14.16 -29.73
C SER A 381 32.96 14.07 -29.58
N PHE A 382 32.23 15.05 -30.12
CA PHE A 382 30.78 15.02 -30.14
C PHE A 382 30.26 13.94 -31.10
N LEU A 383 30.79 13.83 -32.31
CA LEU A 383 30.42 12.77 -33.27
C LEU A 383 30.70 11.37 -32.71
N GLN A 384 31.82 11.18 -32.00
CA GLN A 384 32.11 9.93 -31.27
C GLN A 384 31.05 9.63 -30.21
N SER A 385 30.56 10.64 -29.50
CA SER A 385 29.50 10.46 -28.50
C SER A 385 28.12 10.09 -29.09
N LEU A 386 27.93 10.21 -30.42
CA LEU A 386 26.71 9.80 -31.11
C LEU A 386 26.71 8.32 -31.52
N ILE A 387 27.86 7.62 -31.51
CA ILE A 387 27.97 6.21 -31.91
C ILE A 387 26.92 5.31 -31.23
N PRO A 388 26.66 5.42 -29.91
CA PRO A 388 25.64 4.60 -29.25
C PRO A 388 24.22 4.83 -29.77
N ILE A 389 23.92 6.02 -30.32
CA ILE A 389 22.60 6.30 -30.90
C ILE A 389 22.39 5.45 -32.15
N ALA A 390 23.41 5.19 -32.97
CA ALA A 390 23.24 4.36 -34.17
C ALA A 390 22.79 2.93 -33.79
N VAL A 391 23.41 2.35 -32.76
CA VAL A 391 23.02 1.05 -32.20
C VAL A 391 21.59 1.11 -31.64
N LEU A 392 21.27 2.16 -30.87
CA LEU A 392 19.94 2.35 -30.32
C LEU A 392 18.88 2.52 -31.42
N ALA A 393 19.17 3.25 -32.50
CA ALA A 393 18.24 3.48 -33.60
C ALA A 393 17.92 2.17 -34.31
N ILE A 394 18.93 1.35 -34.59
CA ILE A 394 18.75 -0.01 -35.12
C ILE A 394 17.86 -0.81 -34.16
N ALA A 395 18.21 -0.87 -32.87
CA ALA A 395 17.42 -1.61 -31.89
C ALA A 395 15.96 -1.10 -31.79
N THR A 396 15.75 0.22 -31.89
CA THR A 396 14.42 0.84 -31.84
C THR A 396 13.55 0.39 -33.01
N VAL A 397 14.11 0.35 -34.23
CA VAL A 397 13.38 -0.09 -35.45
C VAL A 397 12.94 -1.55 -35.33
N PHE A 398 13.77 -2.42 -34.77
CA PHE A 398 13.48 -3.85 -34.68
C PHE A 398 12.61 -4.23 -33.48
N PHE A 399 12.77 -3.54 -32.33
CA PHE A 399 12.24 -4.03 -31.05
C PHE A 399 11.26 -3.07 -30.36
N SER A 400 11.21 -1.78 -30.72
CA SER A 400 10.33 -0.81 -30.07
C SER A 400 9.06 -0.54 -30.89
N ARG A 401 7.95 -0.30 -30.20
CA ARG A 401 6.62 -0.04 -30.77
C ARG A 401 5.98 1.17 -30.07
N GLY A 402 4.91 1.72 -30.64
CA GLY A 402 4.20 2.86 -30.02
C GLY A 402 4.81 4.22 -30.33
N ALA A 403 4.20 5.27 -29.79
CA ALA A 403 4.53 6.66 -30.12
C ALA A 403 5.86 7.09 -29.48
N MET A 404 6.77 7.68 -30.27
CA MET A 404 8.09 8.16 -29.81
C MET A 404 8.49 9.49 -30.45
N TRP A 405 7.50 10.35 -30.74
CA TRP A 405 7.68 11.65 -31.39
C TRP A 405 8.65 12.59 -30.66
N TRP A 406 8.82 12.42 -29.34
CA TRP A 406 9.81 13.14 -28.54
C TRP A 406 11.25 12.97 -29.05
N MET A 407 11.55 11.87 -29.76
CA MET A 407 12.86 11.60 -30.36
C MET A 407 13.21 12.62 -31.45
N LEU A 408 12.23 13.10 -32.23
CA LEU A 408 12.47 14.11 -33.28
C LEU A 408 12.95 15.43 -32.68
N VAL A 409 12.32 15.88 -31.59
CA VAL A 409 12.75 17.09 -30.87
C VAL A 409 14.14 16.87 -30.27
N SER A 410 14.45 15.66 -29.80
CA SER A 410 15.77 15.32 -29.30
C SER A 410 16.85 15.43 -30.38
N VAL A 411 16.55 15.02 -31.62
CA VAL A 411 17.46 15.21 -32.78
C VAL A 411 17.66 16.71 -33.05
N ILE A 412 16.60 17.52 -33.02
CA ILE A 412 16.70 18.98 -33.20
C ILE A 412 17.60 19.60 -32.13
N ILE A 413 17.43 19.22 -30.87
CA ILE A 413 18.29 19.66 -29.76
C ILE A 413 19.75 19.30 -30.06
N LEU A 414 20.04 18.07 -30.49
CA LEU A 414 21.40 17.65 -30.84
C LEU A 414 21.98 18.43 -32.03
N MET A 415 21.18 18.78 -33.03
CA MET A 415 21.62 19.59 -34.17
C MET A 415 22.02 21.01 -33.73
N VAL A 416 21.22 21.65 -32.86
CA VAL A 416 21.54 22.96 -32.29
C VAL A 416 22.83 22.90 -31.46
N VAL A 417 22.98 21.85 -30.64
CA VAL A 417 24.21 21.64 -29.86
C VAL A 417 25.42 21.42 -30.78
N ALA A 418 25.29 20.61 -31.82
CA ALA A 418 26.35 20.35 -32.79
C ALA A 418 26.83 21.65 -33.46
N TYR A 419 25.90 22.52 -33.85
CA TYR A 419 26.21 23.83 -34.43
C TYR A 419 27.01 24.71 -33.46
N HIS A 420 26.60 24.77 -32.18
CA HIS A 420 27.32 25.56 -31.17
C HIS A 420 28.71 25.00 -30.85
N ILE A 421 28.86 23.68 -30.84
CA ILE A 421 30.17 23.01 -30.68
C ILE A 421 31.08 23.32 -31.88
N TYR A 422 30.55 23.26 -33.10
CA TYR A 422 31.28 23.60 -34.32
C TYR A 422 31.74 25.06 -34.32
N GLN A 423 30.85 25.99 -33.97
CA GLN A 423 31.15 27.42 -33.86
C GLN A 423 32.06 27.77 -32.67
N ARG A 424 32.28 26.85 -31.72
CA ARG A 424 33.01 27.08 -30.46
C ARG A 424 32.43 28.22 -29.61
N ARG A 425 31.12 28.49 -29.73
CA ARG A 425 30.45 29.59 -29.04
C ARG A 425 29.54 29.09 -27.91
N PRO A 426 29.58 29.70 -26.71
CA PRO A 426 28.62 29.39 -25.66
C PRO A 426 27.21 29.80 -26.10
N LEU A 427 26.19 29.25 -25.43
CA LEU A 427 24.81 29.66 -25.64
C LEU A 427 24.61 31.09 -25.14
N THR A 428 24.23 31.99 -26.05
CA THR A 428 23.77 33.35 -25.70
C THR A 428 22.49 33.28 -24.86
N GLY A 429 22.14 34.36 -24.16
CA GLY A 429 20.93 34.38 -23.32
C GLY A 429 19.64 34.04 -24.08
N TRP A 430 19.50 34.51 -25.34
CA TRP A 430 18.35 34.17 -26.18
C TRP A 430 18.34 32.67 -26.55
N MET A 431 19.51 32.11 -26.89
CA MET A 431 19.64 30.69 -27.26
C MET A 431 19.45 29.77 -26.05
N GLN A 432 19.84 30.20 -24.85
CA GLN A 432 19.47 29.50 -23.62
C GLN A 432 17.95 29.41 -23.48
N GLY A 433 17.21 30.48 -23.79
CA GLY A 433 15.75 30.48 -23.84
C GLY A 433 15.18 29.49 -24.87
N VAL A 434 15.73 29.45 -26.08
CA VAL A 434 15.33 28.49 -27.13
C VAL A 434 15.61 27.05 -26.70
N MET A 435 16.79 26.78 -26.16
CA MET A 435 17.14 25.45 -25.66
C MET A 435 16.18 25.02 -24.55
N LEU A 436 15.83 25.93 -23.62
CA LEU A 436 14.86 25.65 -22.57
C LEU A 436 13.50 25.27 -23.16
N LEU A 437 13.01 26.04 -24.15
CA LEU A 437 11.76 25.77 -24.84
C LEU A 437 11.79 24.41 -25.55
N LEU A 438 12.87 24.09 -26.27
CA LEU A 438 13.02 22.80 -26.93
C LEU A 438 12.96 21.63 -25.94
N PHE A 439 13.63 21.74 -24.79
CA PHE A 439 13.53 20.72 -23.74
C PHE A 439 12.12 20.65 -23.14
N ILE A 440 11.44 21.78 -22.93
CA ILE A 440 10.04 21.79 -22.47
C ILE A 440 9.13 21.08 -23.48
N VAL A 441 9.24 21.39 -24.77
CA VAL A 441 8.46 20.75 -25.84
C VAL A 441 8.78 19.25 -25.91
N GLN A 442 10.06 18.89 -25.82
CA GLN A 442 10.50 17.50 -25.79
C GLN A 442 9.89 16.73 -24.61
N GLN A 443 9.94 17.29 -23.39
CA GLN A 443 9.39 16.67 -22.19
C GLN A 443 7.86 16.56 -22.26
N PHE A 444 7.18 17.58 -22.78
CA PHE A 444 5.74 17.55 -22.99
C PHE A 444 5.32 16.43 -23.94
N ILE A 445 5.97 16.31 -25.10
CA ILE A 445 5.70 15.24 -26.07
C ILE A 445 6.08 13.87 -25.49
N LEU A 446 7.18 13.77 -24.73
CA LEU A 446 7.59 12.55 -24.06
C LEU A 446 6.51 12.07 -23.08
N LEU A 447 5.94 12.97 -22.28
CA LEU A 447 4.86 12.64 -21.34
C LEU A 447 3.56 12.24 -22.06
N LEU A 448 3.21 12.90 -23.16
CA LEU A 448 2.06 12.50 -23.99
C LEU A 448 2.25 11.11 -24.60
N ASN A 449 3.43 10.84 -25.16
CA ASN A 449 3.78 9.53 -25.71
C ASN A 449 3.81 8.45 -24.62
N TYR A 450 4.42 8.75 -23.46
CA TYR A 450 4.46 7.84 -22.33
C TYR A 450 3.06 7.52 -21.82
N HIS A 451 2.19 8.53 -21.71
CA HIS A 451 0.80 8.35 -21.32
C HIS A 451 0.07 7.42 -22.29
N HIS A 452 0.14 7.69 -23.59
CA HIS A 452 -0.50 6.88 -24.63
C HIS A 452 0.01 5.43 -24.62
N ASN A 453 1.33 5.24 -24.54
CA ASN A 453 1.93 3.90 -24.64
C ASN A 453 1.75 3.06 -23.37
N ASN A 454 1.79 3.68 -22.18
CA ASN A 454 1.97 2.96 -20.92
C ASN A 454 0.87 3.22 -19.87
N ILE A 455 0.20 4.38 -19.88
CA ILE A 455 -0.72 4.76 -18.80
C ILE A 455 -2.17 4.57 -19.20
N ALA A 456 -2.55 5.00 -20.41
CA ALA A 456 -3.92 4.92 -20.90
C ALA A 456 -4.60 3.55 -20.72
N PRO A 457 -3.91 2.39 -20.91
CA PRO A 457 -4.53 1.07 -20.72
C PRO A 457 -4.96 0.75 -19.28
N TYR A 458 -4.45 1.48 -18.28
CA TYR A 458 -4.69 1.22 -16.86
C TYR A 458 -5.57 2.28 -16.20
N GLN A 459 -6.16 3.18 -16.98
CA GLN A 459 -7.02 4.23 -16.45
C GLN A 459 -8.45 3.74 -16.28
N SER A 460 -9.17 4.45 -15.42
CA SER A 460 -10.62 4.34 -15.26
C SER A 460 -11.22 5.72 -15.45
N THR A 461 -12.54 5.77 -15.51
CA THR A 461 -13.35 6.96 -15.71
C THR A 461 -14.19 7.27 -14.47
N MET A 462 -14.76 8.47 -14.40
CA MET A 462 -15.74 8.82 -13.38
C MET A 462 -16.99 7.93 -13.45
N ASP A 463 -17.32 7.38 -14.62
CA ASP A 463 -18.41 6.42 -14.77
C ASP A 463 -18.06 5.09 -14.09
N ASP A 464 -16.81 4.63 -14.20
CA ASP A 464 -16.34 3.43 -13.48
C ASP A 464 -16.40 3.60 -11.95
N MET A 465 -16.29 4.84 -11.43
CA MET A 465 -16.48 5.09 -10.00
C MET A 465 -17.94 4.97 -9.58
N LYS A 466 -18.88 5.35 -10.44
CA LYS A 466 -20.31 5.27 -10.15
C LYS A 466 -20.90 3.90 -10.50
N ALA A 467 -20.10 3.03 -11.12
CA ALA A 467 -20.54 1.72 -11.53
C ALA A 467 -20.89 0.83 -10.32
N PRO A 468 -21.86 -0.10 -10.48
CA PRO A 468 -22.27 -1.05 -9.43
C PRO A 468 -21.11 -1.80 -8.76
N ASN A 469 -20.06 -2.11 -9.52
CA ASN A 469 -18.90 -2.84 -9.00
C ASN A 469 -17.93 -1.97 -8.18
N TYR A 470 -18.15 -0.65 -8.06
CA TYR A 470 -17.34 0.25 -7.24
C TYR A 470 -18.16 1.02 -6.18
N HIS A 471 -18.94 2.03 -6.57
CA HIS A 471 -19.77 2.83 -5.67
C HIS A 471 -21.13 3.20 -6.32
N SER A 472 -22.15 2.39 -6.03
CA SER A 472 -23.54 2.59 -6.46
C SER A 472 -24.31 3.43 -5.46
N ALA A 473 -24.99 4.47 -5.93
CA ALA A 473 -25.87 5.28 -5.09
C ALA A 473 -27.06 4.48 -4.55
N THR A 474 -27.62 3.58 -5.38
CA THR A 474 -28.71 2.67 -4.99
C THR A 474 -28.27 1.77 -3.83
N LEU A 475 -27.08 1.18 -3.93
CA LEU A 475 -26.53 0.35 -2.86
C LEU A 475 -26.19 1.16 -1.60
N GLN A 476 -25.63 2.37 -1.75
CA GLN A 476 -25.35 3.26 -0.62
C GLN A 476 -26.62 3.54 0.20
N GLN A 477 -27.73 3.87 -0.45
CA GLN A 477 -29.00 4.13 0.24
C GLN A 477 -29.49 2.91 1.06
N GLN A 478 -29.32 1.70 0.51
CA GLN A 478 -29.70 0.48 1.23
C GLN A 478 -28.77 0.21 2.41
N ILE A 479 -27.47 0.41 2.25
CA ILE A 479 -26.48 0.31 3.34
C ILE A 479 -26.80 1.33 4.44
N ASP A 480 -27.13 2.57 4.10
CA ASP A 480 -27.49 3.61 5.07
C ASP A 480 -28.76 3.25 5.85
N THR A 481 -29.72 2.59 5.19
CA THR A 481 -30.94 2.07 5.84
C THR A 481 -30.59 0.98 6.84
N ILE A 482 -29.77 -0.01 6.44
CA ILE A 482 -29.31 -1.09 7.33
C ILE A 482 -28.56 -0.51 8.54
N LYS A 483 -27.62 0.42 8.31
CA LYS A 483 -26.83 1.07 9.36
C LYS A 483 -27.69 1.83 10.38
N HIS A 484 -28.83 2.36 9.97
CA HIS A 484 -29.71 3.10 10.88
C HIS A 484 -30.27 2.22 11.98
N ASP A 485 -30.54 0.95 11.67
CA ASP A 485 -31.11 -0.03 12.60
C ASP A 485 -30.02 -0.84 13.34
N GLN A 486 -28.75 -0.72 12.93
CA GLN A 486 -27.64 -1.48 13.50
C GLN A 486 -27.07 -0.85 14.77
N SER A 487 -26.72 -1.71 15.73
CA SER A 487 -25.86 -1.37 16.87
C SER A 487 -24.41 -1.08 16.41
N PRO A 488 -23.63 -0.24 17.12
CA PRO A 488 -22.31 0.22 16.64
C PRO A 488 -21.27 -0.84 16.28
N LEU A 489 -21.37 -2.07 16.83
CA LEU A 489 -20.45 -3.17 16.55
C LEU A 489 -21.01 -4.22 15.58
N GLN A 490 -22.24 -4.03 15.09
CA GLN A 490 -22.81 -4.89 14.06
C GLN A 490 -22.19 -4.59 12.70
N ARG A 491 -22.23 -5.61 11.82
CA ARG A 491 -21.48 -5.64 10.57
C ARG A 491 -22.35 -6.05 9.39
N ILE A 492 -21.91 -5.62 8.21
CA ILE A 492 -22.43 -6.07 6.93
C ILE A 492 -21.36 -6.92 6.24
N ASP A 493 -21.70 -8.14 5.86
CA ASP A 493 -20.89 -8.98 4.99
C ASP A 493 -21.10 -8.58 3.52
N TYR A 494 -20.29 -7.62 3.07
CA TYR A 494 -20.23 -7.17 1.68
C TYR A 494 -18.81 -6.80 1.26
N MET A 495 -18.41 -7.25 0.07
CA MET A 495 -17.15 -6.87 -0.55
C MET A 495 -17.24 -7.04 -2.08
N SER A 496 -17.10 -5.94 -2.81
CA SER A 496 -16.89 -5.99 -4.26
C SER A 496 -15.52 -6.60 -4.59
N THR A 497 -15.47 -7.46 -5.61
CA THR A 497 -14.21 -8.02 -6.13
C THR A 497 -13.31 -6.96 -6.76
N TYR A 498 -13.91 -5.90 -7.30
CA TYR A 498 -13.19 -4.74 -7.82
C TYR A 498 -12.83 -3.80 -6.67
N ALA A 499 -13.80 -3.36 -5.88
CA ALA A 499 -13.63 -2.41 -4.77
C ALA A 499 -13.46 -3.11 -3.40
N VAL A 500 -12.36 -3.85 -3.21
CA VAL A 500 -12.17 -4.74 -2.05
C VAL A 500 -12.36 -4.04 -0.69
N ASN A 501 -11.93 -2.78 -0.55
CA ASN A 501 -12.19 -1.97 0.64
C ASN A 501 -13.60 -1.33 0.60
N SER A 502 -14.64 -2.11 0.28
CA SER A 502 -16.02 -1.62 0.13
C SER A 502 -16.54 -0.96 1.40
N SER A 503 -16.19 -1.49 2.58
CA SER A 503 -16.54 -0.90 3.87
C SER A 503 -16.09 0.56 4.01
N MET A 504 -14.88 0.88 3.54
CA MET A 504 -14.34 2.24 3.57
C MET A 504 -14.92 3.14 2.48
N ILE A 505 -15.54 2.59 1.44
CA ILE A 505 -16.14 3.35 0.35
C ILE A 505 -17.59 3.70 0.71
N TYR A 506 -18.34 2.72 1.20
CA TYR A 506 -19.75 2.87 1.59
C TYR A 506 -19.97 3.27 3.05
N ASP A 507 -18.90 3.37 3.85
CA ASP A 507 -18.93 3.73 5.27
C ASP A 507 -19.77 2.75 6.11
N PHE A 508 -19.40 1.48 6.19
CA PHE A 508 -20.04 0.51 7.10
C PHE A 508 -19.00 -0.38 7.79
N ASN A 509 -19.36 -1.03 8.89
CA ASN A 509 -18.49 -2.02 9.53
C ASN A 509 -18.48 -3.32 8.72
N GLY A 510 -17.35 -3.63 8.09
CA GLY A 510 -17.20 -4.82 7.24
C GLY A 510 -16.45 -5.96 7.92
N VAL A 511 -16.01 -6.91 7.07
CA VAL A 511 -15.21 -8.09 7.45
C VAL A 511 -14.06 -8.35 6.47
N ALA A 512 -13.73 -7.37 5.62
CA ALA A 512 -12.70 -7.50 4.58
C ALA A 512 -11.78 -6.28 4.56
N LEU A 513 -10.50 -6.51 4.29
CA LEU A 513 -9.50 -5.47 4.10
C LEU A 513 -8.55 -5.86 2.98
N TYR A 514 -8.21 -4.92 2.11
CA TYR A 514 -7.09 -5.01 1.19
C TYR A 514 -6.03 -3.98 1.58
N SER A 515 -4.97 -4.44 2.25
CA SER A 515 -3.82 -3.64 2.65
C SER A 515 -2.53 -4.44 2.47
N SER A 516 -1.45 -3.79 2.05
CA SER A 516 -0.15 -4.44 2.03
C SER A 516 0.34 -4.77 3.44
N ILE A 517 -0.06 -4.03 4.46
CA ILE A 517 0.37 -4.26 5.84
C ILE A 517 -0.85 -4.11 6.77
N PHE A 518 -1.00 -5.07 7.68
CA PHE A 518 -1.98 -5.10 8.77
C PHE A 518 -1.51 -6.13 9.81
N ASP A 519 -2.17 -6.20 10.97
CA ASP A 519 -1.82 -7.11 12.06
C ASP A 519 -1.73 -8.59 11.64
N GLY A 520 -0.61 -9.24 11.94
CA GLY A 520 -0.40 -10.67 11.66
C GLY A 520 -1.33 -11.60 12.44
N ASN A 521 -1.89 -11.20 13.60
CA ASN A 521 -2.80 -12.06 14.35
C ASN A 521 -4.12 -12.27 13.61
N ILE A 522 -4.50 -11.38 12.67
CA ILE A 522 -5.66 -11.61 11.80
C ILE A 522 -5.41 -12.82 10.91
N PHE A 523 -4.22 -12.93 10.31
CA PHE A 523 -3.87 -14.11 9.52
C PHE A 523 -3.70 -15.37 10.38
N ASP A 524 -3.14 -15.27 11.59
CA ASP A 524 -3.11 -16.40 12.52
C ASP A 524 -4.54 -16.91 12.83
N TYR A 525 -5.48 -15.99 13.08
CA TYR A 525 -6.88 -16.33 13.30
C TYR A 525 -7.52 -17.00 12.08
N TYR A 526 -7.41 -16.39 10.89
CA TYR A 526 -8.00 -16.95 9.68
C TYR A 526 -7.38 -18.28 9.30
N ASP A 527 -6.05 -18.37 9.23
CA ASP A 527 -5.40 -19.50 8.59
C ASP A 527 -5.15 -20.66 9.55
N ARG A 528 -4.74 -20.38 10.79
CA ARG A 528 -4.28 -21.41 11.75
C ARG A 528 -5.34 -21.74 12.79
N GLN A 529 -6.04 -20.74 13.30
CA GLN A 529 -7.00 -20.95 14.38
C GLN A 529 -8.35 -21.42 13.85
N MET A 530 -8.93 -20.70 12.90
CA MET A 530 -10.29 -20.93 12.42
C MET A 530 -10.35 -21.61 11.04
N GLN A 531 -9.22 -21.66 10.32
CA GLN A 531 -9.11 -22.21 8.95
C GLN A 531 -10.14 -21.63 7.98
N ILE A 532 -10.39 -20.32 8.08
CA ILE A 532 -11.33 -19.59 7.23
C ILE A 532 -10.76 -19.51 5.82
N ASN A 533 -11.38 -20.23 4.89
CA ASN A 533 -11.00 -20.18 3.50
C ASN A 533 -11.43 -18.84 2.87
N MET A 534 -10.45 -17.96 2.66
CA MET A 534 -10.63 -16.76 1.86
C MET A 534 -10.71 -17.18 0.39
N GLU A 535 -11.80 -16.82 -0.29
CA GLU A 535 -12.09 -17.14 -1.71
C GLU A 535 -10.96 -16.72 -2.71
N TYR A 536 -9.90 -16.05 -2.23
CA TYR A 536 -8.71 -15.66 -2.97
C TYR A 536 -7.42 -15.81 -2.13
N ASP A 537 -6.40 -16.48 -2.67
CA ASP A 537 -5.15 -16.84 -1.98
C ASP A 537 -4.05 -15.76 -2.09
N SER A 538 -4.19 -14.64 -1.37
CA SER A 538 -3.25 -13.51 -1.44
C SER A 538 -2.79 -12.95 -0.10
N ASN A 539 -1.49 -12.64 0.01
CA ASN A 539 -0.86 -12.04 1.20
C ASN A 539 -1.25 -10.59 1.49
N SER A 540 -2.10 -9.97 0.69
CA SER A 540 -2.45 -8.54 0.82
C SER A 540 -3.88 -8.32 1.28
N THR A 541 -4.63 -9.36 1.64
CA THR A 541 -6.04 -9.23 1.98
C THR A 541 -6.50 -10.33 2.91
N TYR A 542 -7.46 -10.03 3.77
CA TYR A 542 -8.37 -11.00 4.35
C TYR A 542 -9.80 -10.67 3.94
N ARG A 543 -10.63 -11.69 3.76
CA ARG A 543 -11.93 -11.55 3.10
C ARG A 543 -12.96 -12.47 3.71
N LEU A 544 -14.10 -11.86 4.08
CA LEU A 544 -15.32 -12.56 4.51
C LEU A 544 -15.05 -13.46 5.72
N LEU A 545 -16.01 -14.32 6.08
CA LEU A 545 -15.88 -15.29 7.18
C LEU A 545 -16.24 -16.72 6.72
N GLY A 546 -15.94 -17.05 5.46
CA GLY A 546 -16.09 -18.40 4.91
C GLY A 546 -17.54 -18.92 4.82
N ASP A 547 -18.53 -18.01 4.75
CA ASP A 547 -19.96 -18.33 4.74
C ASP A 547 -20.40 -19.20 5.95
N ARG A 548 -19.70 -19.09 7.09
CA ARG A 548 -19.97 -19.85 8.32
C ARG A 548 -20.81 -19.04 9.29
N GLU A 549 -22.01 -19.52 9.56
CA GLU A 549 -22.99 -18.83 10.41
C GLU A 549 -22.50 -18.63 11.85
N ASN A 550 -21.76 -19.60 12.42
CA ASN A 550 -21.17 -19.42 13.75
C ASN A 550 -20.19 -18.24 13.82
N LEU A 551 -19.39 -18.00 12.76
CA LEU A 551 -18.50 -16.83 12.70
C LEU A 551 -19.28 -15.54 12.49
N TYR A 552 -20.39 -15.59 11.75
CA TYR A 552 -21.24 -14.43 11.53
C TYR A 552 -21.83 -13.97 12.86
N ALA A 553 -22.35 -14.90 13.66
CA ALA A 553 -22.83 -14.63 15.01
C ALA A 553 -21.73 -14.04 15.90
N LEU A 554 -20.55 -14.69 15.95
CA LEU A 554 -19.42 -14.25 16.77
C LEU A 554 -18.94 -12.83 16.43
N TRP A 555 -18.90 -12.47 15.14
CA TRP A 555 -18.43 -11.15 14.68
C TRP A 555 -19.55 -10.11 14.54
N GLY A 556 -20.79 -10.44 14.87
CA GLY A 556 -21.93 -9.52 14.79
C GLY A 556 -22.36 -9.18 13.36
N VAL A 557 -22.19 -10.11 12.41
CA VAL A 557 -22.71 -9.94 11.04
C VAL A 557 -24.21 -10.17 11.05
N THR A 558 -24.99 -9.09 11.00
CA THR A 558 -26.47 -9.16 10.94
C THR A 558 -27.00 -9.19 9.52
N ASP A 559 -26.25 -8.59 8.60
CA ASP A 559 -26.68 -8.39 7.22
C ASP A 559 -25.62 -8.84 6.24
N ARG A 560 -26.06 -9.39 5.11
CA ARG A 560 -25.21 -9.80 4.01
C ARG A 560 -25.73 -9.21 2.72
N ILE A 561 -24.82 -8.71 1.90
CA ILE A 561 -25.11 -8.28 0.54
C ILE A 561 -24.16 -9.05 -0.39
N LYS A 562 -24.72 -9.79 -1.36
CA LYS A 562 -23.92 -10.52 -2.36
C LYS A 562 -24.55 -10.40 -3.73
N ASP A 563 -23.74 -10.49 -4.78
CA ASP A 563 -24.23 -10.45 -6.16
C ASP A 563 -25.27 -11.56 -6.40
N ALA A 564 -26.36 -11.23 -7.08
CA ALA A 564 -27.42 -12.19 -7.35
C ALA A 564 -27.04 -13.15 -8.51
N PRO A 565 -27.32 -14.46 -8.39
CA PRO A 565 -27.89 -15.14 -7.22
C PRO A 565 -26.83 -15.46 -6.15
N ASP A 566 -27.17 -15.27 -4.87
CA ASP A 566 -26.37 -15.77 -3.75
C ASP A 566 -26.62 -17.27 -3.56
N ARG A 567 -25.63 -18.08 -3.99
CA ARG A 567 -25.67 -19.55 -3.91
C ARG A 567 -25.02 -20.11 -2.65
N THR A 568 -24.40 -19.24 -1.87
CA THR A 568 -23.57 -19.59 -0.72
C THR A 568 -24.16 -19.07 0.58
N MET A 569 -25.46 -18.76 0.59
CA MET A 569 -26.15 -18.21 1.75
C MET A 569 -25.91 -19.10 2.99
N PRO A 570 -25.37 -18.53 4.08
CA PRO A 570 -25.20 -19.24 5.34
C PRO A 570 -26.54 -19.66 5.93
N TYR A 571 -26.52 -20.66 6.81
CA TYR A 571 -27.69 -20.98 7.64
C TYR A 571 -28.10 -19.74 8.46
N GLY A 572 -29.39 -19.60 8.79
CA GLY A 572 -29.87 -18.44 9.57
C GLY A 572 -30.08 -17.16 8.76
N MET A 573 -29.34 -16.94 7.66
CA MET A 573 -29.58 -15.82 6.76
C MET A 573 -30.83 -16.03 5.90
N LYS A 574 -31.72 -15.03 5.85
CA LYS A 574 -32.89 -15.03 4.96
C LYS A 574 -32.88 -13.80 4.05
N LYS A 575 -33.14 -14.04 2.76
CA LYS A 575 -33.35 -12.97 1.79
C LYS A 575 -34.46 -12.02 2.26
N VAL A 576 -34.12 -10.74 2.39
CA VAL A 576 -35.07 -9.66 2.64
C VAL A 576 -35.56 -9.12 1.31
N GLN A 577 -34.64 -8.81 0.40
CA GLN A 577 -34.96 -8.19 -0.88
C GLN A 577 -33.88 -8.44 -1.94
N THR A 578 -34.20 -8.08 -3.18
CA THR A 578 -33.21 -7.94 -4.26
C THR A 578 -33.05 -6.47 -4.58
N ILE A 579 -31.84 -5.95 -4.42
CA ILE A 579 -31.47 -4.58 -4.77
C ILE A 579 -31.09 -4.59 -6.25
N GLN A 580 -31.76 -3.79 -7.07
CA GLN A 580 -31.53 -3.70 -8.51
C GLN A 580 -30.91 -2.35 -8.87
N ASP A 581 -29.83 -2.36 -9.64
CA ASP A 581 -29.15 -1.16 -10.13
C ASP A 581 -28.68 -1.40 -11.57
N ASP A 582 -29.43 -0.84 -12.52
CA ASP A 582 -29.30 -1.08 -13.96
C ASP A 582 -29.26 -2.59 -14.32
N ASN A 583 -28.08 -3.08 -14.72
CA ASN A 583 -27.85 -4.46 -15.15
C ASN A 583 -27.23 -5.32 -14.04
N HIS A 584 -27.10 -4.79 -12.83
CA HIS A 584 -26.51 -5.46 -11.68
C HIS A 584 -27.54 -5.63 -10.57
N ALA A 585 -27.51 -6.77 -9.90
CA ALA A 585 -28.44 -7.09 -8.84
C ALA A 585 -27.70 -7.67 -7.64
N TRP A 586 -28.09 -7.25 -6.44
CA TRP A 586 -27.64 -7.84 -5.19
C TRP A 586 -28.81 -8.50 -4.46
N ILE A 587 -28.49 -9.54 -3.69
CA ILE A 587 -29.39 -10.08 -2.69
C ILE A 587 -28.97 -9.52 -1.34
N HIS A 588 -29.89 -8.80 -0.69
CA HIS A 588 -29.76 -8.44 0.72
C HIS A 588 -30.46 -9.51 1.56
N SER A 589 -29.73 -10.04 2.53
CA SER A 589 -30.22 -11.02 3.49
C SER A 589 -29.94 -10.54 4.91
N HIS A 590 -30.84 -10.88 5.81
CA HIS A 590 -30.75 -10.56 7.24
C HIS A 590 -30.77 -11.82 8.08
N GLN A 591 -30.08 -11.76 9.21
CA GLN A 591 -29.96 -12.85 10.16
C GLN A 591 -31.31 -13.15 10.84
N THR A 592 -31.60 -14.44 11.07
CA THR A 592 -32.80 -14.86 11.82
C THR A 592 -32.49 -15.39 13.21
N ILE A 593 -31.21 -15.65 13.51
CA ILE A 593 -30.74 -16.02 14.85
C ILE A 593 -30.19 -14.78 15.54
N ASP A 594 -30.91 -14.31 16.55
CA ASP A 594 -30.49 -13.15 17.36
C ASP A 594 -29.45 -13.58 18.39
N TYR A 595 -28.18 -13.64 17.99
CA TYR A 595 -27.05 -13.90 18.87
C TYR A 595 -26.38 -12.58 19.29
N PRO A 596 -26.24 -12.29 20.59
CA PRO A 596 -25.59 -11.06 21.04
C PRO A 596 -24.06 -11.20 20.91
N SER A 597 -23.51 -10.67 19.83
CA SER A 597 -22.06 -10.73 19.56
C SER A 597 -21.21 -10.08 20.64
N ALA A 598 -21.71 -9.00 21.24
CA ALA A 598 -21.23 -8.47 22.52
C ALA A 598 -22.08 -9.02 23.67
N HIS A 599 -21.47 -9.77 24.58
CA HIS A 599 -22.18 -10.47 25.65
C HIS A 599 -21.30 -10.71 26.87
N LEU A 600 -21.94 -11.06 27.99
CA LEU A 600 -21.26 -11.63 29.15
C LEU A 600 -21.35 -13.15 29.15
N THR A 601 -20.30 -13.79 29.62
CA THR A 601 -20.28 -15.23 29.89
C THR A 601 -19.34 -15.57 31.04
N SER A 602 -19.72 -16.54 31.86
CA SER A 602 -18.88 -17.11 32.92
C SER A 602 -18.14 -18.37 32.45
N ARG A 603 -18.45 -18.91 31.27
CA ARG A 603 -17.91 -20.17 30.78
C ARG A 603 -16.53 -19.95 30.16
N VAL A 604 -15.56 -20.74 30.59
CA VAL A 604 -14.17 -20.71 30.11
C VAL A 604 -13.76 -22.11 29.67
N TYR A 605 -13.40 -22.24 28.40
CA TYR A 605 -12.98 -23.51 27.78
C TYR A 605 -11.47 -23.56 27.58
N ASP A 606 -10.86 -24.74 27.71
CA ASP A 606 -9.45 -24.96 27.39
C ASP A 606 -9.30 -25.19 25.87
N ALA A 607 -8.43 -24.40 25.23
CA ALA A 607 -8.10 -24.55 23.82
C ALA A 607 -7.59 -25.96 23.45
N LYS A 608 -7.02 -26.70 24.42
CA LYS A 608 -6.55 -28.07 24.20
C LYS A 608 -7.67 -29.05 23.89
N ASP A 609 -8.89 -28.79 24.34
CA ASP A 609 -10.03 -29.69 24.12
C ASP A 609 -10.66 -29.50 22.73
N LEU A 610 -10.31 -28.40 22.05
CA LEU A 610 -10.92 -27.97 20.78
C LEU A 610 -10.12 -28.53 19.58
N LYS A 611 -10.56 -29.68 19.06
CA LYS A 611 -9.81 -30.46 18.06
C LYS A 611 -10.09 -30.05 16.62
N SER A 612 -11.29 -29.55 16.33
CA SER A 612 -11.72 -29.12 15.00
C SER A 612 -12.00 -27.62 14.93
N PRO A 613 -12.05 -27.01 13.73
CA PRO A 613 -12.55 -25.64 13.55
C PRO A 613 -13.97 -25.44 14.06
N LEU A 614 -14.81 -26.47 14.02
CA LEU A 614 -16.19 -26.42 14.53
C LEU A 614 -16.22 -26.39 16.05
N ASP A 615 -15.37 -27.19 16.72
CA ASP A 615 -15.24 -27.17 18.19
C ASP A 615 -14.88 -25.78 18.69
N ARG A 616 -13.95 -25.12 17.99
CA ARG A 616 -13.50 -23.77 18.33
C ARG A 616 -14.63 -22.77 18.26
N GLU A 617 -15.40 -22.78 17.18
CA GLU A 617 -16.55 -21.89 17.04
C GLU A 617 -17.62 -22.13 18.09
N GLN A 618 -18.00 -23.39 18.31
CA GLN A 618 -19.01 -23.74 19.30
C GLN A 618 -18.59 -23.40 20.73
N ALA A 619 -17.31 -23.55 21.08
CA ALA A 619 -16.80 -23.13 22.37
C ALA A 619 -16.83 -21.60 22.53
N MET A 620 -16.44 -20.85 21.48
CA MET A 620 -16.46 -19.39 21.48
C MET A 620 -17.88 -18.80 21.49
N LEU A 621 -18.88 -19.53 20.98
CA LEU A 621 -20.29 -19.12 21.05
C LEU A 621 -20.85 -19.26 22.48
N GLN A 622 -20.42 -20.30 23.20
CA GLN A 622 -20.96 -20.61 24.53
C GLN A 622 -20.19 -19.89 25.67
N GLY A 623 -18.96 -19.44 25.41
CA GLY A 623 -18.05 -18.97 26.42
C GLY A 623 -16.82 -18.25 25.86
N VAL A 624 -15.77 -18.22 26.66
CA VAL A 624 -14.47 -17.66 26.27
C VAL A 624 -13.36 -18.71 26.23
N VAL A 625 -12.49 -18.58 25.24
CA VAL A 625 -11.23 -19.32 25.11
C VAL A 625 -10.10 -18.30 25.26
N ILE A 626 -9.45 -18.30 26.43
CA ILE A 626 -8.38 -17.36 26.77
C ILE A 626 -7.12 -18.14 27.10
N ARG A 627 -5.98 -17.71 26.56
CA ARG A 627 -4.69 -18.35 26.89
C ARG A 627 -4.33 -18.09 28.35
N HIS A 628 -3.83 -19.12 29.03
CA HIS A 628 -3.36 -19.05 30.41
C HIS A 628 -4.45 -18.73 31.46
N GLN A 629 -5.72 -18.87 31.12
CA GLN A 629 -6.84 -18.85 32.07
C GLN A 629 -7.20 -20.30 32.44
N GLN A 630 -7.59 -20.54 33.69
CA GLN A 630 -8.10 -21.85 34.11
C GLN A 630 -9.50 -22.07 33.54
N ALA A 631 -9.70 -23.16 32.80
CA ALA A 631 -11.01 -23.57 32.32
C ALA A 631 -11.91 -24.02 33.48
N ASN A 632 -13.19 -23.69 33.39
CA ASN A 632 -14.23 -24.15 34.31
C ASN A 632 -15.30 -25.00 33.63
N GLU A 633 -15.24 -25.13 32.30
CA GLU A 633 -16.12 -25.96 31.49
C GLU A 633 -15.31 -26.96 30.67
N THR A 634 -15.85 -28.16 30.46
CA THR A 634 -15.30 -29.16 29.55
C THR A 634 -16.01 -29.13 28.21
N PHE A 635 -15.27 -29.23 27.11
CA PHE A 635 -15.86 -29.27 25.76
C PHE A 635 -15.95 -30.70 25.22
N GLN A 636 -17.12 -31.09 24.70
CA GLN A 636 -17.27 -32.35 23.97
C GLN A 636 -16.98 -32.15 22.49
N ALA A 637 -15.87 -32.72 22.01
CA ALA A 637 -15.45 -32.60 20.61
C ALA A 637 -16.50 -33.17 19.63
N ASN A 638 -16.69 -32.49 18.50
CA ASN A 638 -17.57 -32.95 17.44
C ASN A 638 -17.00 -34.20 16.76
N PRO A 639 -17.85 -35.19 16.42
CA PRO A 639 -17.39 -36.40 15.76
C PRO A 639 -16.88 -36.09 14.36
N ASN A 640 -15.72 -36.64 14.00
CA ASN A 640 -15.23 -36.62 12.62
C ASN A 640 -15.96 -37.70 11.80
N LEU A 641 -16.81 -37.28 10.87
CA LEU A 641 -17.66 -38.12 10.05
C LEU A 641 -16.93 -38.74 8.85
N LEU A 642 -15.65 -38.43 8.63
CA LEU A 642 -14.88 -38.89 7.47
C LEU A 642 -14.89 -40.41 7.31
N SER A 643 -14.81 -41.17 8.41
CA SER A 643 -14.83 -42.64 8.37
C SER A 643 -16.18 -43.22 7.90
N THR A 644 -17.25 -42.42 7.92
CA THR A 644 -18.57 -42.80 7.43
C THR A 644 -18.81 -42.38 5.98
N ALA A 645 -17.95 -41.52 5.43
CA ALA A 645 -18.10 -40.99 4.08
C ALA A 645 -17.51 -41.95 3.04
N THR A 646 -18.20 -42.08 1.91
CA THR A 646 -17.70 -42.76 0.71
C THR A 646 -17.12 -41.73 -0.25
N VAL A 647 -15.84 -41.84 -0.57
CA VAL A 647 -15.14 -40.91 -1.46
C VAL A 647 -14.80 -41.61 -2.76
N THR A 648 -15.38 -41.13 -3.87
CA THR A 648 -15.17 -41.74 -5.20
C THR A 648 -14.61 -40.72 -6.19
N PRO A 649 -13.52 -41.04 -6.93
CA PRO A 649 -13.04 -40.17 -7.99
C PRO A 649 -14.08 -39.99 -9.11
N ARG A 650 -14.21 -38.76 -9.64
CA ARG A 650 -15.08 -38.39 -10.76
C ARG A 650 -14.23 -37.67 -11.81
N GLY A 651 -14.11 -38.23 -13.01
CA GLY A 651 -13.23 -37.63 -14.04
C GLY A 651 -11.77 -37.51 -13.59
N ALA A 652 -11.36 -38.38 -12.66
CA ALA A 652 -10.07 -38.35 -11.97
C ALA A 652 -9.68 -39.76 -11.49
N SER A 653 -8.40 -39.95 -11.17
CA SER A 653 -7.87 -41.19 -10.58
C SER A 653 -7.04 -40.87 -9.34
N MET A 654 -7.15 -41.72 -8.32
CA MET A 654 -6.39 -41.56 -7.07
C MET A 654 -5.22 -42.56 -7.01
N ASN A 655 -4.02 -42.08 -6.71
CA ASN A 655 -2.86 -42.91 -6.39
C ASN A 655 -2.19 -42.39 -5.11
N GLY A 656 -2.42 -43.08 -3.99
CA GLY A 656 -2.00 -42.59 -2.67
C GLY A 656 -2.64 -41.25 -2.34
N LYS A 657 -1.82 -40.21 -2.13
CA LYS A 657 -2.26 -38.83 -1.87
C LYS A 657 -2.28 -37.94 -3.12
N ILE A 658 -2.11 -38.53 -4.30
CA ILE A 658 -2.12 -37.81 -5.58
C ILE A 658 -3.44 -38.07 -6.30
N LEU A 659 -4.21 -37.01 -6.51
CA LEU A 659 -5.42 -37.00 -7.32
C LEU A 659 -5.09 -36.43 -8.70
N THR A 660 -5.06 -37.28 -9.72
CA THR A 660 -4.89 -36.86 -11.12
C THR A 660 -6.27 -36.61 -11.72
N VAL A 661 -6.56 -35.35 -12.04
CA VAL A 661 -7.82 -34.92 -12.65
C VAL A 661 -7.65 -34.88 -14.17
N HIS A 662 -8.49 -35.63 -14.89
CA HIS A 662 -8.38 -35.85 -16.34
C HIS A 662 -9.18 -34.86 -17.17
N GLU A 663 -10.29 -34.35 -16.61
CA GLU A 663 -11.21 -33.44 -17.31
C GLU A 663 -11.54 -32.19 -16.49
N LYS A 664 -12.10 -31.18 -17.15
CA LYS A 664 -12.55 -29.96 -16.47
C LYS A 664 -13.69 -30.29 -15.50
N ASP A 665 -13.63 -29.73 -14.29
CA ASP A 665 -14.59 -29.99 -13.21
C ASP A 665 -14.62 -31.48 -12.77
N GLY A 666 -13.55 -32.25 -13.05
CA GLY A 666 -13.30 -33.53 -12.38
C GLY A 666 -12.89 -33.33 -10.90
N GLY A 667 -12.65 -34.40 -10.16
CA GLY A 667 -12.29 -34.36 -8.74
C GLY A 667 -12.82 -35.58 -7.98
N VAL A 668 -13.48 -35.36 -6.85
CA VAL A 668 -14.08 -36.44 -6.04
C VAL A 668 -15.54 -36.13 -5.70
N ASN A 669 -16.35 -37.17 -5.65
CA ASN A 669 -17.66 -37.19 -5.00
C ASN A 669 -17.48 -37.67 -3.55
N ILE A 670 -18.20 -37.03 -2.63
CA ILE A 670 -18.18 -37.37 -1.21
C ILE A 670 -19.62 -37.59 -0.77
N ASP A 671 -19.95 -38.83 -0.42
CA ASP A 671 -21.28 -39.28 -0.05
C ASP A 671 -21.33 -39.68 1.42
N LEU A 672 -22.28 -39.13 2.17
CA LEU A 672 -22.57 -39.56 3.54
C LEU A 672 -23.87 -40.40 3.61
N PRO A 673 -23.98 -41.31 4.59
CA PRO A 673 -25.20 -42.06 4.86
C PRO A 673 -26.42 -41.17 5.14
N GLN A 674 -27.62 -41.62 4.77
CA GLN A 674 -28.85 -40.83 4.90
C GLN A 674 -29.20 -40.45 6.35
N ASN A 675 -28.89 -41.31 7.32
CA ASN A 675 -29.08 -41.00 8.74
C ASN A 675 -28.16 -39.86 9.22
N VAL A 676 -26.98 -39.69 8.63
CA VAL A 676 -26.07 -38.58 8.93
C VAL A 676 -26.59 -37.30 8.27
N LYS A 677 -27.00 -37.38 7.00
CA LYS A 677 -27.58 -36.25 6.26
C LYS A 677 -28.81 -35.65 6.96
N ALA A 678 -29.67 -36.49 7.52
CA ALA A 678 -30.88 -36.04 8.20
C ALA A 678 -30.61 -35.28 9.52
N ARG A 679 -29.40 -35.37 10.09
CA ARG A 679 -29.06 -34.77 11.39
C ARG A 679 -28.52 -33.35 11.30
N TYR A 680 -27.84 -33.01 10.21
CA TYR A 680 -27.08 -31.77 10.09
C TYR A 680 -27.68 -30.85 9.01
N ASN A 681 -27.36 -29.57 9.09
CA ASN A 681 -27.74 -28.58 8.07
C ASN A 681 -26.56 -28.28 7.15
N ASP A 682 -25.35 -28.25 7.71
CA ASP A 682 -24.11 -27.97 6.99
C ASP A 682 -23.01 -28.99 7.32
N TYR A 683 -22.04 -29.12 6.41
CA TYR A 683 -20.79 -29.82 6.63
C TYR A 683 -19.60 -28.87 6.53
N TYR A 684 -18.66 -29.02 7.46
CA TYR A 684 -17.34 -28.40 7.40
C TYR A 684 -16.35 -29.46 6.92
N VAL A 685 -15.89 -29.28 5.68
CA VAL A 685 -15.00 -30.23 5.01
C VAL A 685 -13.58 -29.70 5.09
N GLU A 686 -12.76 -30.37 5.90
CA GLU A 686 -11.35 -30.06 6.11
C GLU A 686 -10.49 -30.90 5.15
N MET A 687 -9.65 -30.24 4.35
CA MET A 687 -8.83 -30.91 3.34
C MET A 687 -7.47 -30.25 3.12
N ASP A 688 -6.46 -31.08 2.85
CA ASP A 688 -5.19 -30.67 2.25
C ASP A 688 -5.31 -30.80 0.74
N ILE A 689 -5.10 -29.71 0.01
CA ILE A 689 -5.22 -29.69 -1.44
C ILE A 689 -4.28 -28.67 -2.09
N GLU A 690 -3.53 -29.12 -3.11
CA GLU A 690 -2.61 -28.26 -3.86
C GLU A 690 -2.38 -28.81 -5.27
N LEU A 691 -2.53 -27.97 -6.30
CA LEU A 691 -2.15 -28.32 -7.67
C LEU A 691 -0.63 -28.35 -7.79
N LEU A 692 -0.07 -29.53 -8.06
CA LEU A 692 1.37 -29.75 -8.23
C LEU A 692 1.82 -29.55 -9.69
N SER A 693 1.00 -29.97 -10.65
CA SER A 693 1.31 -29.87 -12.08
C SER A 693 0.05 -29.81 -12.95
N PRO A 694 -0.01 -28.97 -14.00
CA PRO A 694 1.00 -27.97 -14.37
C PRO A 694 0.93 -26.72 -13.47
N ASN A 695 1.99 -25.92 -13.45
CA ASN A 695 2.00 -24.64 -12.73
C ASN A 695 1.10 -23.61 -13.43
N GLN A 696 -0.17 -23.54 -13.02
CA GLN A 696 -1.18 -22.66 -13.61
C GLN A 696 -2.14 -22.08 -12.56
N PRO A 697 -2.76 -20.92 -12.84
CA PRO A 697 -3.96 -20.51 -12.12
C PRO A 697 -5.06 -21.58 -12.24
N HIS A 698 -5.71 -21.86 -11.13
CA HIS A 698 -6.74 -22.88 -11.02
C HIS A 698 -7.80 -22.45 -10.00
N TYR A 699 -8.75 -23.34 -9.73
CA TYR A 699 -9.79 -23.11 -8.74
C TYR A 699 -10.01 -24.37 -7.92
N LEU A 700 -10.54 -24.15 -6.73
CA LEU A 700 -11.18 -25.16 -5.91
C LEU A 700 -12.66 -24.83 -5.85
N LYS A 701 -13.50 -25.80 -6.22
CA LYS A 701 -14.94 -25.70 -6.05
C LYS A 701 -15.42 -26.87 -5.21
N LEU A 702 -16.11 -26.60 -4.10
CA LEU A 702 -16.84 -27.62 -3.37
C LEU A 702 -18.30 -27.21 -3.41
N ASP A 703 -19.07 -27.90 -4.24
CA ASP A 703 -20.43 -27.51 -4.61
C ASP A 703 -20.50 -26.07 -5.16
N ASP A 704 -21.14 -25.15 -4.43
CA ASP A 704 -21.28 -23.73 -4.81
C ASP A 704 -20.15 -22.85 -4.26
N PHE A 705 -19.36 -23.34 -3.28
CA PHE A 705 -18.20 -22.61 -2.80
C PHE A 705 -17.14 -22.54 -3.91
N TYR A 706 -16.57 -21.37 -4.13
CA TYR A 706 -15.53 -21.13 -5.13
C TYR A 706 -14.34 -20.40 -4.52
N GLN A 707 -13.16 -21.01 -4.64
CA GLN A 707 -11.89 -20.35 -4.34
C GLN A 707 -11.06 -20.23 -5.62
N ARG A 708 -10.62 -19.02 -5.94
CA ARG A 708 -9.61 -18.77 -6.97
C ARG A 708 -8.23 -19.00 -6.36
N ARG A 709 -7.40 -19.79 -7.04
CA ARG A 709 -6.02 -20.08 -6.65
C ARG A 709 -5.01 -19.64 -7.69
N THR A 710 -3.94 -19.05 -7.21
CA THR A 710 -2.83 -18.55 -8.03
C THR A 710 -1.89 -19.68 -8.44
N LYS A 711 -1.03 -19.38 -9.42
CA LYS A 711 0.07 -20.26 -9.85
C LYS A 711 1.11 -20.41 -8.73
N LEU A 712 1.80 -21.55 -8.65
CA LEU A 712 2.76 -21.89 -7.59
C LEU A 712 3.88 -20.85 -7.44
N ASN A 713 4.34 -20.26 -8.55
CA ASN A 713 5.41 -19.26 -8.56
C ASN A 713 4.91 -17.81 -8.50
N TYR A 714 3.66 -17.57 -8.07
CA TYR A 714 3.16 -16.22 -7.90
C TYR A 714 3.71 -15.59 -6.61
N ALA A 715 4.37 -14.44 -6.73
CA ALA A 715 5.07 -13.80 -5.60
C ALA A 715 4.17 -13.51 -4.40
N TYR A 716 2.89 -13.18 -4.63
CA TYR A 716 1.94 -12.82 -3.57
C TYR A 716 0.99 -13.95 -3.19
N ARG A 717 1.25 -15.17 -3.64
CA ARG A 717 0.46 -16.36 -3.26
C ARG A 717 0.49 -16.55 -1.76
N ARG A 718 -0.65 -16.82 -1.14
CA ARG A 718 -0.72 -17.26 0.25
C ARG A 718 -1.20 -18.70 0.28
N PHE A 719 -0.30 -19.65 0.53
CA PHE A 719 -0.68 -21.06 0.53
C PHE A 719 -1.02 -21.53 1.94
N ILE A 720 -2.29 -21.89 2.12
CA ILE A 720 -2.82 -22.39 3.40
C ILE A 720 -3.25 -23.84 3.21
N THR A 721 -2.83 -24.68 4.15
CA THR A 721 -3.28 -26.06 4.27
C THR A 721 -3.14 -26.55 5.72
N PRO A 722 -4.10 -27.33 6.26
CA PRO A 722 -5.40 -27.65 5.66
C PRO A 722 -6.30 -26.42 5.53
N ILE A 723 -7.29 -26.51 4.65
CA ILE A 723 -8.38 -25.53 4.54
C ILE A 723 -9.68 -26.18 5.04
N THR A 724 -10.60 -25.36 5.57
CA THR A 724 -11.96 -25.78 5.88
C THR A 724 -12.96 -25.04 5.00
N VAL A 725 -13.86 -25.78 4.37
CA VAL A 725 -14.94 -25.23 3.53
C VAL A 725 -16.28 -25.66 4.10
N ARG A 726 -17.17 -24.67 4.33
CA ARG A 726 -18.57 -24.92 4.68
C ARG A 726 -19.36 -25.19 3.41
N VAL A 727 -20.18 -26.23 3.42
CA VAL A 727 -21.20 -26.49 2.39
C VAL A 727 -22.51 -26.94 3.02
N PRO A 728 -23.66 -26.57 2.43
CA PRO A 728 -24.96 -27.08 2.87
C PRO A 728 -25.05 -28.59 2.59
N VAL A 729 -25.80 -29.31 3.42
CA VAL A 729 -26.05 -30.74 3.24
C VAL A 729 -26.77 -30.99 1.91
N ARG A 730 -26.23 -31.91 1.11
CA ARG A 730 -26.77 -32.37 -0.19
C ARG A 730 -26.68 -33.90 -0.29
N ASP A 731 -27.28 -34.46 -1.34
CA ASP A 731 -27.17 -35.89 -1.63
C ASP A 731 -25.71 -36.32 -1.86
N THR A 732 -24.95 -35.59 -2.66
CA THR A 732 -23.53 -35.85 -2.93
C THR A 732 -22.78 -34.53 -2.99
N MET A 733 -21.75 -34.37 -2.16
CA MET A 733 -20.85 -33.22 -2.27
C MET A 733 -19.85 -33.45 -3.40
N GLN A 734 -19.60 -32.42 -4.19
CA GLN A 734 -18.73 -32.50 -5.36
C GLN A 734 -17.55 -31.55 -5.25
N LEU A 735 -16.36 -32.11 -5.04
CA LEU A 735 -15.11 -31.39 -5.26
C LEU A 735 -14.84 -31.33 -6.77
N LYS A 736 -14.76 -30.12 -7.31
CA LYS A 736 -14.53 -29.81 -8.74
C LYS A 736 -13.23 -29.02 -8.88
N LEU A 737 -12.36 -29.54 -9.71
CA LEU A 737 -11.01 -29.05 -9.93
C LEU A 737 -10.73 -28.89 -11.43
N LYS A 738 -9.70 -28.11 -11.73
CA LYS A 738 -9.15 -28.05 -13.10
C LYS A 738 -8.27 -29.29 -13.35
N GLN A 739 -8.12 -29.70 -14.61
CA GLN A 739 -7.18 -30.78 -14.99
C GLN A 739 -5.77 -30.55 -14.43
N GLY A 740 -5.16 -31.60 -13.89
CA GLY A 740 -3.81 -31.59 -13.30
C GLY A 740 -3.64 -32.61 -12.17
N ASP A 741 -2.43 -32.68 -11.64
CA ASP A 741 -2.06 -33.53 -10.51
C ASP A 741 -2.12 -32.74 -9.22
N TYR A 742 -2.94 -33.19 -8.27
CA TYR A 742 -3.12 -32.53 -6.97
C TYR A 742 -2.57 -33.39 -5.85
N ARG A 743 -1.85 -32.79 -4.89
CA ARG A 743 -1.80 -33.34 -3.53
C ARG A 743 -3.21 -33.19 -2.96
N PHE A 744 -3.82 -34.28 -2.51
CA PHE A 744 -5.17 -34.27 -1.98
C PHE A 744 -5.32 -35.25 -0.82
N GLU A 745 -5.87 -34.77 0.29
CA GLU A 745 -6.23 -35.60 1.44
C GLU A 745 -7.38 -34.94 2.21
N LEU A 746 -8.49 -35.66 2.41
CA LEU A 746 -9.52 -35.24 3.37
C LEU A 746 -9.00 -35.49 4.79
N LYS A 747 -9.08 -34.47 5.64
CA LYS A 747 -8.66 -34.53 7.05
C LYS A 747 -9.86 -34.73 7.98
N GLY A 748 -10.99 -34.14 7.64
CA GLY A 748 -12.21 -34.30 8.44
C GLY A 748 -13.47 -33.82 7.74
N ILE A 749 -14.60 -34.34 8.19
CA ILE A 749 -15.94 -33.87 7.84
C ILE A 749 -16.69 -33.71 9.17
N TYR A 750 -17.11 -32.50 9.49
CA TYR A 750 -17.83 -32.20 10.72
C TYR A 750 -19.22 -31.66 10.38
N GLY A 751 -20.26 -32.21 11.02
CA GLY A 751 -21.65 -31.78 10.78
C GLY A 751 -22.08 -30.70 11.77
N GLU A 752 -22.69 -29.63 11.27
CA GLU A 752 -23.25 -28.55 12.08
C GLU A 752 -24.79 -28.58 11.98
N ASP A 753 -25.46 -28.68 13.13
CA ASP A 753 -26.92 -28.72 13.28
C ASP A 753 -27.50 -27.40 13.82
N TYR A 754 -26.64 -26.45 14.18
CA TYR A 754 -26.89 -25.14 14.76
C TYR A 754 -27.66 -25.17 16.09
N SER A 755 -27.72 -26.31 16.77
CA SER A 755 -28.33 -26.41 18.09
C SER A 755 -27.51 -25.68 19.15
N THR A 756 -26.18 -25.77 19.07
CA THR A 756 -25.26 -25.05 19.96
C THR A 756 -25.40 -23.54 19.81
N LEU A 757 -25.44 -23.03 18.57
CA LEU A 757 -25.64 -21.60 18.31
C LEU A 757 -26.98 -21.10 18.86
N LYS A 758 -28.09 -21.80 18.57
CA LYS A 758 -29.42 -21.42 19.06
C LYS A 758 -29.51 -21.43 20.57
N ARG A 759 -28.88 -22.42 21.22
CA ARG A 759 -28.81 -22.49 22.69
C ARG A 759 -27.97 -21.34 23.24
N ALA A 760 -26.78 -21.13 22.70
CA ALA A 760 -25.89 -20.06 23.11
C ALA A 760 -26.56 -18.69 23.00
N ALA A 761 -27.27 -18.40 21.92
CA ALA A 761 -28.04 -17.17 21.72
C ALA A 761 -29.02 -16.85 22.87
N SER A 762 -29.55 -17.88 23.54
CA SER A 762 -30.43 -17.73 24.71
C SER A 762 -29.73 -17.78 26.07
N GLU A 763 -28.49 -18.27 26.12
CA GLU A 763 -27.73 -18.50 27.36
C GLU A 763 -26.72 -17.39 27.66
N VAL A 764 -26.12 -16.78 26.65
CA VAL A 764 -25.21 -15.64 26.85
C VAL A 764 -26.01 -14.39 27.19
N GLU A 765 -25.45 -13.54 28.05
CA GLU A 765 -26.17 -12.37 28.55
C GLU A 765 -25.87 -11.16 27.65
N PRO A 766 -26.86 -10.60 26.94
CA PRO A 766 -26.63 -9.52 25.97
C PRO A 766 -26.16 -8.23 26.63
N VAL A 767 -25.34 -7.47 25.91
CA VAL A 767 -24.79 -6.20 26.37
C VAL A 767 -25.22 -5.08 25.43
N GLN A 768 -25.69 -3.96 25.99
CA GLN A 768 -25.99 -2.77 25.19
C GLN A 768 -24.69 -2.04 24.87
N ILE A 769 -24.48 -1.75 23.58
CA ILE A 769 -23.29 -1.04 23.11
C ILE A 769 -23.64 0.35 22.62
N GLU A 770 -22.89 1.33 23.09
CA GLU A 770 -22.87 2.69 22.56
C GLU A 770 -21.44 3.02 22.12
N GLN A 771 -21.31 3.82 21.06
CA GLN A 771 -20.00 4.22 20.57
C GLN A 771 -20.02 5.71 20.25
N ASP A 772 -19.08 6.44 20.85
CA ASP A 772 -18.78 7.80 20.46
C ASP A 772 -17.51 7.85 19.59
N ARG A 773 -17.01 9.05 19.30
CA ARG A 773 -15.83 9.21 18.44
C ARG A 773 -14.57 8.55 18.98
N ARG A 774 -14.48 8.29 20.29
CA ARG A 774 -13.26 7.85 20.99
C ARG A 774 -13.46 6.66 21.92
N HIS A 775 -14.68 6.40 22.35
CA HIS A 775 -14.99 5.40 23.36
C HIS A 775 -16.04 4.43 22.86
N ILE A 776 -15.89 3.16 23.24
CA ILE A 776 -16.94 2.14 23.17
C ILE A 776 -17.43 1.93 24.60
N HIS A 777 -18.72 2.13 24.82
CA HIS A 777 -19.38 1.91 26.11
C HIS A 777 -20.22 0.65 26.03
N ALA A 778 -20.08 -0.19 27.04
CA ALA A 778 -20.81 -1.43 27.20
C ALA A 778 -21.58 -1.39 28.51
N HIS A 779 -22.90 -1.44 28.42
CA HIS A 779 -23.82 -1.34 29.54
C HIS A 779 -24.52 -2.67 29.79
N PHE A 780 -24.45 -3.15 31.02
CA PHE A 780 -25.03 -4.42 31.43
C PHE A 780 -25.37 -4.43 32.92
N LYS A 781 -25.90 -5.57 33.38
CA LYS A 781 -26.05 -5.87 34.80
C LYS A 781 -25.56 -7.28 35.03
N THR A 782 -24.63 -7.45 35.96
CA THR A 782 -24.13 -8.76 36.34
C THR A 782 -24.24 -8.99 37.84
N ASP A 783 -24.60 -10.23 38.22
CA ASP A 783 -24.74 -10.70 39.59
C ASP A 783 -23.63 -11.69 40.01
N LYS A 784 -22.65 -11.95 39.14
CA LYS A 784 -21.56 -12.92 39.30
C LYS A 784 -20.31 -12.49 38.50
N ASP A 785 -19.17 -13.09 38.77
CA ASP A 785 -17.94 -12.78 38.03
C ASP A 785 -17.98 -13.40 36.63
N GLN A 786 -17.70 -12.59 35.60
CA GLN A 786 -17.87 -12.95 34.19
C GLN A 786 -16.80 -12.29 33.30
N TYR A 787 -16.86 -12.61 32.01
CA TYR A 787 -16.12 -11.95 30.96
C TYR A 787 -17.07 -11.24 30.01
N LEU A 788 -16.83 -9.95 29.78
CA LEU A 788 -17.39 -9.21 28.66
C LEU A 788 -16.60 -9.54 27.41
N VAL A 789 -17.29 -10.06 26.39
CA VAL A 789 -16.73 -10.32 25.06
C VAL A 789 -17.18 -9.22 24.12
N LEU A 790 -16.25 -8.64 23.37
CA LEU A 790 -16.52 -7.65 22.33
C LEU A 790 -16.05 -8.16 20.97
N PRO A 791 -16.87 -8.06 19.89
CA PRO A 791 -16.55 -8.54 18.54
C PRO A 791 -15.62 -7.58 17.80
N ILE A 792 -14.54 -7.16 18.47
CA ILE A 792 -13.52 -6.24 17.96
C ILE A 792 -12.13 -6.86 18.17
N PRO A 793 -11.21 -6.74 17.20
CA PRO A 793 -9.84 -7.24 17.30
C PRO A 793 -9.06 -6.65 18.48
N TYR A 794 -8.52 -7.51 19.34
CA TYR A 794 -7.61 -7.10 20.39
C TYR A 794 -6.36 -6.45 19.82
N ARG A 795 -5.97 -5.29 20.39
CA ARG A 795 -4.71 -4.60 20.13
C ARG A 795 -4.11 -4.14 21.45
N GLN A 796 -2.77 -4.17 21.56
CA GLN A 796 -2.04 -3.80 22.79
C GLN A 796 -2.37 -2.37 23.31
N GLY A 797 -2.83 -1.47 22.44
CA GLY A 797 -3.20 -0.11 22.83
C GLY A 797 -4.63 0.04 23.37
N LEU A 798 -5.40 -1.05 23.47
CA LEU A 798 -6.72 -1.04 24.07
C LEU A 798 -6.62 -0.97 25.61
N HIS A 799 -7.47 -0.15 26.20
CA HIS A 799 -7.64 0.02 27.64
C HIS A 799 -9.12 -0.11 27.99
N ALA A 800 -9.42 -0.64 29.17
CA ALA A 800 -10.78 -0.73 29.69
C ALA A 800 -10.85 -0.14 31.10
N GLU A 801 -11.92 0.58 31.38
CA GLU A 801 -12.32 1.04 32.71
C GLU A 801 -13.68 0.44 33.03
N VAL A 802 -13.83 -0.11 34.23
CA VAL A 802 -15.08 -0.73 34.69
C VAL A 802 -15.57 0.04 35.90
N ASN A 803 -16.74 0.66 35.76
CA ASN A 803 -17.26 1.70 36.67
C ASN A 803 -16.22 2.80 37.00
N GLY A 804 -15.33 3.14 36.05
CA GLY A 804 -14.28 4.15 36.19
C GLY A 804 -12.94 3.64 36.74
N GLU A 805 -12.83 2.36 37.12
CA GLU A 805 -11.58 1.77 37.60
C GLU A 805 -10.87 0.97 36.49
N PRO A 806 -9.55 1.12 36.29
CA PRO A 806 -8.83 0.40 35.24
C PRO A 806 -8.91 -1.13 35.40
N ARG A 807 -9.22 -1.84 34.30
CA ARG A 807 -9.23 -3.30 34.23
C ARG A 807 -8.36 -3.81 33.07
N PRO A 808 -7.84 -5.05 33.16
CA PRO A 808 -7.07 -5.63 32.08
C PRO A 808 -7.94 -5.91 30.85
N VAL A 809 -7.38 -5.63 29.66
CA VAL A 809 -7.95 -6.04 28.38
C VAL A 809 -7.21 -7.28 27.90
N LEU A 810 -7.95 -8.34 27.62
CA LEU A 810 -7.41 -9.65 27.25
C LEU A 810 -7.73 -9.97 25.78
N GLN A 811 -6.84 -10.73 25.15
CA GLN A 811 -7.12 -11.38 23.88
C GLN A 811 -7.80 -12.73 24.15
N GLY A 812 -9.06 -12.86 23.74
CA GLY A 812 -9.85 -14.09 23.87
C GLY A 812 -10.55 -14.46 22.56
N ASN A 813 -11.12 -15.66 22.49
CA ASN A 813 -11.85 -16.16 21.32
C ASN A 813 -11.05 -15.98 20.01
N GLY A 814 -9.78 -16.35 20.11
CA GLY A 814 -8.77 -16.18 19.07
C GLY A 814 -8.20 -14.77 19.01
N LEU A 815 -8.96 -13.79 18.48
CA LEU A 815 -8.47 -12.42 18.33
C LEU A 815 -9.41 -11.34 18.89
N MET A 816 -10.52 -11.72 19.53
CA MET A 816 -11.50 -10.79 20.09
C MET A 816 -11.01 -10.14 21.38
N THR A 817 -11.65 -9.04 21.73
CA THR A 817 -11.37 -8.29 22.96
C THR A 817 -12.24 -8.80 24.09
N VAL A 818 -11.61 -9.13 25.21
CA VAL A 818 -12.29 -9.63 26.42
C VAL A 818 -11.91 -8.79 27.63
N VAL A 819 -12.89 -8.40 28.44
CA VAL A 819 -12.68 -7.63 29.68
C VAL A 819 -13.29 -8.42 30.85
N PRO A 820 -12.51 -8.78 31.89
CA PRO A 820 -13.06 -9.38 33.11
C PRO A 820 -13.95 -8.37 33.85
N VAL A 821 -15.12 -8.82 34.31
CA VAL A 821 -16.09 -8.03 35.07
C VAL A 821 -16.49 -8.79 36.33
N GLU A 822 -16.70 -8.07 37.41
CA GLU A 822 -17.03 -8.63 38.73
C GLU A 822 -18.51 -8.41 39.05
N LYS A 823 -19.03 -9.20 39.98
CA LYS A 823 -20.39 -9.00 40.51
C LYS A 823 -20.65 -7.54 40.90
N GLY A 824 -21.72 -6.97 40.36
CA GLY A 824 -22.15 -5.61 40.65
C GLY A 824 -21.64 -4.55 39.68
N ASP A 825 -20.73 -4.91 38.76
CA ASP A 825 -20.33 -4.06 37.65
C ASP A 825 -21.50 -3.79 36.69
N ARG A 826 -21.48 -2.61 36.07
CA ARG A 826 -22.57 -2.14 35.20
C ARG A 826 -22.09 -1.53 33.90
N ASP A 827 -20.94 -0.88 33.93
CA ASP A 827 -20.47 -0.05 32.83
C ASP A 827 -19.00 -0.35 32.54
N VAL A 828 -18.70 -0.62 31.27
CA VAL A 828 -17.32 -0.77 30.77
C VAL A 828 -17.09 0.24 29.65
N THR A 829 -16.05 1.06 29.81
CA THR A 829 -15.60 1.99 28.78
C THR A 829 -14.28 1.48 28.20
N VAL A 830 -14.25 1.22 26.90
CA VAL A 830 -13.06 0.81 26.16
C VAL A 830 -12.53 1.97 25.34
N THR A 831 -11.22 2.23 25.47
CA THR A 831 -10.50 3.27 24.72
C THR A 831 -9.26 2.72 24.04
N TYR A 832 -8.76 3.46 23.05
CA TYR A 832 -7.52 3.13 22.36
C TYR A 832 -6.51 4.26 22.45
N SER A 833 -5.27 3.92 22.79
CA SER A 833 -4.13 4.82 22.69
C SER A 833 -3.02 4.18 21.85
N LEU A 834 -2.32 5.00 21.04
CA LEU A 834 -1.16 4.51 20.31
C LEU A 834 -0.09 4.06 21.31
N PRO A 835 0.36 2.79 21.25
CA PRO A 835 1.35 2.35 22.22
C PRO A 835 2.65 3.14 22.07
N TYR A 836 3.27 3.48 23.20
CA TYR A 836 4.49 4.27 23.30
C TYR A 836 4.38 5.73 22.84
N TRP A 837 3.18 6.25 22.55
CA TRP A 837 2.96 7.63 22.07
C TRP A 837 3.74 8.69 22.87
N HIS A 838 3.68 8.64 24.20
CA HIS A 838 4.35 9.60 25.07
C HIS A 838 5.88 9.55 24.94
N ILE A 839 6.45 8.34 24.91
CA ILE A 839 7.90 8.12 24.78
C ILE A 839 8.36 8.59 23.39
N LEU A 840 7.64 8.22 22.34
CA LEU A 840 7.96 8.60 20.96
C LEU A 840 7.86 10.12 20.77
N SER A 841 6.84 10.75 21.35
CA SER A 841 6.69 12.22 21.33
C SER A 841 7.82 12.92 22.08
N LEU A 842 8.23 12.39 23.24
CA LEU A 842 9.37 12.91 23.99
C LEU A 842 10.67 12.80 23.19
N LEU A 843 10.91 11.66 22.51
CA LEU A 843 12.05 11.48 21.61
C LEU A 843 12.05 12.49 20.47
N THR A 844 10.89 12.80 19.89
CA THR A 844 10.76 13.86 18.87
C THR A 844 11.21 15.21 19.42
N VAL A 845 10.76 15.61 20.62
CA VAL A 845 11.15 16.88 21.25
C VAL A 845 12.65 16.92 21.55
N ILE A 846 13.20 15.84 22.13
CA ILE A 846 14.65 15.70 22.37
C ILE A 846 15.43 15.81 21.07
N GLY A 847 14.96 15.15 20.00
CA GLY A 847 15.58 15.21 18.67
C GLY A 847 15.61 16.63 18.10
N ILE A 848 14.53 17.40 18.24
CA ILE A 848 14.46 18.79 17.81
C ILE A 848 15.47 19.64 18.59
N MET A 849 15.50 19.54 19.92
CA MET A 849 16.44 20.27 20.76
C MET A 849 17.89 19.90 20.43
N GLY A 850 18.18 18.60 20.31
CA GLY A 850 19.48 18.07 19.90
C GLY A 850 19.92 18.59 18.54
N ALA A 851 19.02 18.64 17.55
CA ALA A 851 19.29 19.19 16.24
C ALA A 851 19.64 20.69 16.29
N ILE A 852 18.94 21.48 17.10
CA ILE A 852 19.20 22.91 17.30
C ILE A 852 20.58 23.12 17.92
N VAL A 853 20.88 22.41 19.01
CA VAL A 853 22.17 22.47 19.72
C VAL A 853 23.30 22.03 18.80
N TYR A 854 23.14 20.90 18.10
CA TYR A 854 24.16 20.37 17.20
C TYR A 854 24.44 21.32 16.03
N ARG A 855 23.40 21.89 15.43
CA ARG A 855 23.52 22.92 14.38
C ARG A 855 24.26 24.16 14.90
N TRP A 856 24.01 24.57 16.14
CA TRP A 856 24.67 25.73 16.74
C TRP A 856 26.15 25.44 17.00
N TRP A 857 26.48 24.28 17.57
CA TRP A 857 27.85 23.84 17.84
C TRP A 857 28.69 23.77 16.56
N LEU A 858 28.17 23.14 15.49
CA LEU A 858 28.84 23.04 14.19
C LEU A 858 29.15 24.39 13.54
N ARG A 859 28.34 25.41 13.82
CA ARG A 859 28.57 26.77 13.30
C ARG A 859 29.64 27.52 14.07
N ARG A 860 29.84 27.24 15.35
CA ARG A 860 30.85 27.91 16.19
C ARG A 860 32.23 27.33 16.03
N THR A 861 32.36 26.05 15.68
CA THR A 861 33.65 25.37 15.42
C THR A 861 34.29 25.76 14.07
N ILE A 862 33.81 26.82 13.42
CA ILE A 862 34.48 27.44 12.27
C ILE A 862 35.67 28.24 12.81
N LYS A 863 36.85 27.61 12.88
CA LYS A 863 38.10 28.37 12.92
C LYS A 863 38.25 29.04 11.56
N TYR A 864 38.20 30.37 11.55
CA TYR A 864 38.52 31.20 10.39
C TYR A 864 39.98 31.03 9.98
#